data_AF-A0A293LHY5-F1
#
_entry.id   AF-A0A293LHY5-F1
#
_cell.length_a   1.000
_cell.length_b   1.000
_cell.length_c   1.000
_cell.angle_alpha   90.00
_cell.angle_beta   90.00
_cell.angle_gamma   90.00
#
_symmetry.space_group_name_H-M   'P 1'
#
loop_
_entity.id
_entity.type
_entity.pdbx_description
1 polymer ?
#
loop_
_entity_poly.entity_id
_entity_poly.type
_entity_poly.pdbx_seq_one_letter_code
_entity_poly.pdbx_strand_id
1 'polypeptide(L)'
;MQTKMTYLIKVTWPLGILCLYHLLTTCSSEPAFPDVDGLLRRSYQTHVEYTQHSKNESQFLTEFHDRAQRKGYIKRLAQDDLTHDYYFQDTDEFVRMTNTWCNVSKLSDQQNDDNFQQGGIQYAFASSVLKQLPKTMAYKGEGMVRGIRTTHFQGIQDGVTYDAYFREGKWRGADNDTTHIPIRVVVQTPAENETEFYDFHRFRRYIQQYSDMNLKTGIGCKGKKNPPSTVLPSIPSQVSFEYEIFDYSFDGTISPDEQLELNTVWYDSAQKIARVDLTSSDGKTTTEIHDFNSGVMYEKANSRCTMKHVRSSKFTYTKQDRAILLMKTPDQLLGLGDNLYYVGKDKMRGAMCDIWESVEENAVIRGQRFTRVVSTFYITTLQWLSTLGGSEDAFIPLRKTAWAYENSDDMRMPDTGVAYNIFDYAEQSHYDPAFYKNFDISDCFEGADTRTYFEIFLKSDSNVSQAVLQERRSVIRKVAMEQIYTLADISPLRLSRVYMSTKENNSVQIVVLLLAHPPALASFIEADMDEYPRRNMKKVPYMPSQEDCARKCIPDTDCMLFLYRDHVCYFASSVNPKSWGEVVTQELYQKFIKADVNITTVYQSNKDVIKKVKSEVESGNFIVKFPKQSSADAGPISLRAIRFVADASPFGERIRDKPYELIMKDKTLSLKPVTAMKAKPLGTTKQIASVQQCYRACIKESGISCASFSYCSATTECRLSSEIVESSGESRSSVTDDTRCKVYMRSYLNFFKKFPGSVVQVGGDVSIPGVKTPASCAKECKHNKDLRCRGFEFCENSNVCILHEAHFLDINPYDIVNNSDSCSHYAAKFIADYWEVGMGTLEDPNARVVELVSVEDCAKQCSLDPSGLCKSFNYCPGKDGPTAKCSLNTISVLDDGAQLRNTEDCYHYYQQDGVHDFVTRGGYRAAPMVQLPVASGALGGLLFAMLLVGMIAGVGGLFGFTYWKARRAPNDGGAVHFVAHVDE
;
A
#
# COMPACT_ATOMS: atom_id res chain seq x y z
N MET A 1 45.15 52.81 10.81
CA MET A 1 46.38 52.89 10.00
C MET A 1 45.99 53.52 8.66
N GLN A 2 45.99 54.85 8.47
CA GLN A 2 47.16 55.74 8.31
C GLN A 2 48.21 55.07 7.40
N THR A 3 48.46 55.56 6.18
CA THR A 3 49.14 56.83 5.82
C THR A 3 48.80 57.18 4.35
N LYS A 4 48.28 58.36 3.93
CA LYS A 4 48.94 59.68 3.68
C LYS A 4 50.26 59.56 2.88
N MET A 5 50.71 60.43 1.96
CA MET A 5 50.33 61.74 1.35
C MET A 5 51.46 61.98 0.30
N THR A 6 51.21 62.35 -0.97
CA THR A 6 51.24 63.74 -1.53
C THR A 6 52.58 64.21 -2.12
N TYR A 7 52.45 64.96 -3.24
CA TYR A 7 53.27 66.07 -3.80
C TYR A 7 53.84 65.80 -5.21
N LEU A 8 53.86 66.72 -6.19
CA LEU A 8 53.60 68.17 -6.21
C LEU A 8 53.26 68.64 -7.66
N ILE A 9 52.57 69.78 -7.72
CA ILE A 9 52.03 70.54 -8.87
C ILE A 9 53.12 71.34 -9.61
N LYS A 10 52.98 71.58 -10.94
CA LYS A 10 53.06 72.94 -11.54
C LYS A 10 52.52 73.02 -12.98
N VAL A 11 51.88 74.17 -13.21
CA VAL A 11 50.99 74.61 -14.30
C VAL A 11 51.79 75.47 -15.30
N THR A 12 51.41 75.47 -16.59
CA THR A 12 51.07 76.63 -17.47
C THR A 12 51.44 76.41 -18.96
N TRP A 13 50.43 76.56 -19.82
CA TRP A 13 50.47 76.85 -21.28
C TRP A 13 50.93 78.32 -21.54
N PRO A 14 51.16 78.87 -22.78
CA PRO A 14 50.62 78.44 -24.10
C PRO A 14 51.49 78.65 -25.38
N LEU A 15 50.92 78.18 -26.50
CA LEU A 15 50.96 78.70 -27.90
C LEU A 15 52.22 78.55 -28.78
N GLY A 16 52.08 77.68 -29.78
CA GLY A 16 52.28 78.04 -31.19
C GLY A 16 53.60 77.62 -31.83
N ILE A 17 53.55 76.67 -32.78
CA ILE A 17 54.11 76.77 -34.14
C ILE A 17 54.14 75.39 -34.84
N LEU A 18 53.47 75.37 -36.00
CA LEU A 18 53.67 74.57 -37.21
C LEU A 18 53.59 73.02 -37.22
N CYS A 19 52.56 72.57 -37.95
CA CYS A 19 52.52 71.47 -38.91
C CYS A 19 53.88 70.90 -39.35
N LEU A 20 54.07 69.60 -39.14
CA LEU A 20 54.45 68.56 -40.13
C LEU A 20 54.98 67.37 -39.33
N TYR A 21 54.17 66.33 -39.15
CA TYR A 21 54.54 64.90 -38.98
C TYR A 21 53.30 64.12 -38.51
N HIS A 22 52.25 64.12 -39.36
CA HIS A 22 51.30 63.02 -39.38
C HIS A 22 51.85 61.98 -40.37
N LEU A 23 51.66 60.69 -40.00
CA LEU A 23 52.02 59.46 -40.75
C LEU A 23 53.33 58.79 -40.32
N LEU A 24 53.33 58.24 -39.10
CA LEU A 24 53.99 56.95 -38.86
C LEU A 24 53.02 56.04 -38.10
N THR A 25 52.42 55.13 -38.87
CA THR A 25 52.06 53.76 -38.52
C THR A 25 51.39 53.54 -37.16
N THR A 26 50.05 53.50 -37.15
CA THR A 26 49.38 52.51 -36.31
C THR A 26 49.85 51.13 -36.79
N CYS A 27 50.86 50.55 -36.13
CA CYS A 27 51.10 49.12 -36.22
C CYS A 27 49.82 48.46 -35.71
N SER A 28 48.94 48.05 -36.63
CA SER A 28 47.91 47.08 -36.32
C SER A 28 48.65 45.85 -35.84
N SER A 29 48.69 45.64 -34.52
CA SER A 29 49.28 44.43 -33.95
C SER A 29 48.57 43.25 -34.60
N GLU A 30 49.33 42.36 -35.24
CA GLU A 30 48.79 41.15 -35.83
C GLU A 30 47.91 40.43 -34.80
N PRO A 31 46.72 39.93 -35.18
CA PRO A 31 45.87 39.19 -34.26
C PRO A 31 46.65 38.03 -33.63
N ALA A 32 46.62 37.94 -32.31
CA ALA A 32 47.21 36.80 -31.61
C ALA A 32 46.41 35.53 -31.90
N PHE A 33 47.11 34.39 -31.98
CA PHE A 33 46.46 33.08 -32.12
C PHE A 33 45.50 32.85 -30.93
N PRO A 34 44.23 32.46 -31.17
CA PRO A 34 43.26 32.24 -30.10
C PRO A 34 43.68 31.19 -29.07
N ASP A 35 43.31 31.39 -27.81
CA ASP A 35 43.50 30.41 -26.73
C ASP A 35 42.51 29.24 -26.87
N VAL A 36 42.85 28.29 -27.74
CA VAL A 36 42.06 27.08 -28.00
C VAL A 36 41.93 26.21 -26.73
N ASP A 37 42.99 26.16 -25.93
CA ASP A 37 42.96 25.45 -24.64
C ASP A 37 41.95 26.09 -23.69
N GLY A 38 41.92 27.41 -23.61
CA GLY A 38 40.91 28.17 -22.85
C GLY A 38 39.48 27.90 -23.33
N LEU A 39 39.28 27.76 -24.64
CA LEU A 39 37.99 27.42 -25.25
C LEU A 39 37.51 26.03 -24.83
N LEU A 40 38.40 25.02 -24.94
CA LEU A 40 38.09 23.61 -24.64
C LEU A 40 38.09 23.27 -23.14
N ARG A 41 38.54 24.20 -22.27
CA ARG A 41 38.48 24.01 -20.79
C ARG A 41 37.06 24.04 -20.22
N ARG A 42 36.08 24.55 -20.97
CA ARG A 42 34.68 24.67 -20.54
C ARG A 42 33.82 23.60 -21.24
N SER A 43 32.65 23.28 -20.69
CA SER A 43 31.67 22.46 -21.41
C SER A 43 31.20 23.18 -22.68
N TYR A 44 31.14 22.48 -23.81
CA TYR A 44 30.78 23.04 -25.12
C TYR A 44 29.90 22.08 -25.92
N GLN A 45 29.18 22.65 -26.89
CA GLN A 45 28.46 21.90 -27.90
C GLN A 45 28.78 22.49 -29.27
N THR A 46 28.88 21.65 -30.29
CA THR A 46 29.14 22.08 -31.66
C THR A 46 28.56 21.09 -32.66
N HIS A 47 28.29 21.55 -33.88
CA HIS A 47 28.04 20.69 -35.02
C HIS A 47 29.24 20.80 -35.95
N VAL A 48 29.69 19.70 -36.52
CA VAL A 48 30.83 19.68 -37.44
C VAL A 48 30.47 18.93 -38.70
N GLU A 49 30.71 19.56 -39.85
CA GLU A 49 30.75 18.89 -41.14
C GLU A 49 32.22 18.51 -41.39
N TYR A 50 32.49 17.21 -41.36
CA TYR A 50 33.80 16.64 -41.65
C TYR A 50 33.80 16.16 -43.10
N THR A 51 34.75 16.61 -43.91
CA THR A 51 34.88 16.20 -45.31
C THR A 51 36.30 15.73 -45.60
N GLN A 52 36.43 14.50 -46.11
CA GLN A 52 37.69 13.94 -46.56
C GLN A 52 37.76 14.04 -48.08
N HIS A 53 38.58 14.96 -48.59
CA HIS A 53 38.57 15.31 -50.01
C HIS A 53 39.05 14.18 -50.91
N SER A 54 40.05 13.41 -50.47
CA SER A 54 40.61 12.27 -51.21
C SER A 54 39.60 11.14 -51.42
N LYS A 55 38.65 10.96 -50.49
CA LYS A 55 37.62 9.91 -50.53
C LYS A 55 36.26 10.40 -51.06
N ASN A 56 36.08 11.71 -51.21
CA ASN A 56 34.78 12.34 -51.53
C ASN A 56 33.67 11.93 -50.54
N GLU A 57 34.03 11.83 -49.26
CA GLU A 57 33.14 11.45 -48.17
C GLU A 57 32.91 12.63 -47.23
N SER A 58 31.67 12.81 -46.78
CA SER A 58 31.29 13.79 -45.76
C SER A 58 30.52 13.12 -44.62
N GLN A 59 30.78 13.57 -43.40
CA GLN A 59 30.09 13.13 -42.19
C GLN A 59 29.60 14.34 -41.39
N PHE A 60 28.43 14.22 -40.79
CA PHE A 60 27.88 15.26 -39.92
C PHE A 60 27.94 14.79 -38.47
N LEU A 61 28.58 15.60 -37.64
CA LEU A 61 28.81 15.33 -36.23
C LEU A 61 28.06 16.36 -35.39
N THR A 62 27.43 15.92 -34.31
CA THR A 62 27.01 16.80 -33.21
C THR A 62 27.73 16.35 -31.97
N GLU A 63 28.61 17.19 -31.42
CA GLU A 63 29.39 16.89 -30.24
C GLU A 63 28.87 17.70 -29.05
N PHE A 64 28.70 17.01 -27.93
CA PHE A 64 28.45 17.56 -26.61
C PHE A 64 29.58 17.11 -25.69
N HIS A 65 30.25 18.07 -25.05
CA HIS A 65 31.27 17.80 -24.05
C HIS A 65 30.88 18.44 -22.72
N ASP A 66 30.71 17.61 -21.69
CA ASP A 66 30.48 18.08 -20.34
C ASP A 66 31.71 17.87 -19.47
N ARG A 67 32.43 18.98 -19.26
CA ARG A 67 33.64 19.02 -18.45
C ARG A 67 33.37 18.70 -16.98
N ALA A 68 32.23 19.15 -16.44
CA ALA A 68 31.91 19.00 -15.03
C ALA A 68 31.60 17.55 -14.67
N GLN A 69 30.91 16.83 -15.56
CA GLN A 69 30.59 15.41 -15.40
C GLN A 69 31.56 14.47 -16.11
N ARG A 70 32.65 15.00 -16.67
CA ARG A 70 33.71 14.25 -17.36
C ARG A 70 33.18 13.23 -18.38
N LYS A 71 32.16 13.63 -19.14
CA LYS A 71 31.49 12.79 -20.13
C LYS A 71 31.28 13.53 -21.44
N GLY A 72 31.06 12.78 -22.50
CA GLY A 72 30.74 13.32 -23.82
C GLY A 72 29.81 12.44 -24.63
N TYR A 73 29.21 13.06 -25.64
CA TYR A 73 28.29 12.42 -26.56
C TYR A 73 28.50 13.00 -27.95
N ILE A 74 28.60 12.11 -28.94
CA ILE A 74 28.75 12.44 -30.35
C ILE A 74 27.67 11.70 -31.13
N LYS A 75 26.84 12.47 -31.83
CA LYS A 75 25.93 11.95 -32.85
C LYS A 75 26.64 12.04 -34.19
N ARG A 76 26.84 10.92 -34.89
CA ARG A 76 27.46 10.89 -36.22
C ARG A 76 26.47 10.37 -37.25
N LEU A 77 26.32 11.11 -38.34
CA LEU A 77 25.58 10.71 -39.52
C LEU A 77 26.56 10.63 -40.70
N ALA A 78 26.74 9.43 -41.25
CA ALA A 78 27.60 9.17 -42.40
C ALA A 78 26.90 8.17 -43.33
N GLN A 79 26.73 8.51 -44.62
CA GLN A 79 26.09 7.61 -45.62
C GLN A 79 24.74 7.00 -45.13
N ASP A 80 23.88 7.83 -44.54
CA ASP A 80 22.60 7.46 -43.90
C ASP A 80 22.69 6.59 -42.63
N ASP A 81 23.89 6.18 -42.22
CA ASP A 81 24.11 5.50 -40.94
C ASP A 81 24.22 6.48 -39.79
N LEU A 82 23.30 6.33 -38.83
CA LEU A 82 23.27 7.09 -37.58
C LEU A 82 23.94 6.29 -36.46
N THR A 83 25.04 6.83 -35.93
CA THR A 83 25.77 6.28 -34.78
C THR A 83 25.80 7.27 -33.62
N HIS A 84 25.77 6.74 -32.41
CA HIS A 84 25.82 7.46 -31.15
C HIS A 84 27.03 6.98 -30.36
N ASP A 85 28.03 7.84 -30.23
CA ASP A 85 29.27 7.56 -29.50
C ASP A 85 29.25 8.32 -28.18
N TYR A 86 29.40 7.62 -27.06
CA TYR A 86 29.46 8.18 -25.72
C TYR A 86 30.79 7.84 -25.10
N TYR A 87 31.35 8.77 -24.32
CA TYR A 87 32.53 8.49 -23.51
C TYR A 87 32.30 8.92 -22.06
N PHE A 88 32.68 8.04 -21.14
CA PHE A 88 32.55 8.21 -19.69
C PHE A 88 33.92 8.05 -19.05
N GLN A 89 34.55 9.15 -18.65
CA GLN A 89 35.90 9.09 -18.07
C GLN A 89 35.90 8.45 -16.67
N ASP A 90 34.84 8.64 -15.89
CA ASP A 90 34.76 8.13 -14.52
C ASP A 90 34.72 6.59 -14.45
N THR A 91 34.24 5.94 -15.51
CA THR A 91 34.20 4.48 -15.63
C THR A 91 35.21 3.90 -16.63
N ASP A 92 35.99 4.76 -17.30
CA ASP A 92 36.90 4.42 -18.41
C ASP A 92 36.20 3.68 -19.55
N GLU A 93 35.04 4.18 -19.99
CA GLU A 93 34.19 3.51 -21.01
C GLU A 93 33.93 4.37 -22.24
N PHE A 94 34.04 3.74 -23.41
CA PHE A 94 33.56 4.25 -24.69
C PHE A 94 32.42 3.35 -25.17
N VAL A 95 31.26 3.95 -25.40
CA VAL A 95 30.03 3.25 -25.78
C VAL A 95 29.61 3.70 -27.17
N ARG A 96 29.60 2.78 -28.12
CA ARG A 96 29.09 3.02 -29.48
C ARG A 96 27.74 2.34 -29.63
N MET A 97 26.73 3.09 -30.06
CA MET A 97 25.37 2.61 -30.24
C MET A 97 24.85 2.96 -31.63
N THR A 98 24.02 2.08 -32.18
CA THR A 98 23.09 2.38 -33.27
C THR A 98 21.66 2.15 -32.77
N ASN A 99 20.67 2.09 -33.66
CA ASN A 99 19.31 1.74 -33.29
C ASN A 99 19.15 0.27 -32.83
N THR A 100 20.12 -0.60 -33.12
CA THR A 100 19.96 -2.06 -32.94
C THR A 100 21.02 -2.69 -32.05
N TRP A 101 22.23 -2.12 -31.97
CA TRP A 101 23.32 -2.68 -31.17
C TRP A 101 24.00 -1.63 -30.29
N CYS A 102 24.62 -2.11 -29.23
CA CYS A 102 25.49 -1.33 -28.36
C CYS A 102 26.76 -2.12 -28.05
N ASN A 103 27.91 -1.46 -28.17
CA ASN A 103 29.20 -2.01 -27.77
C ASN A 103 29.87 -1.10 -26.75
N VAL A 104 30.38 -1.73 -25.69
CA VAL A 104 31.11 -1.07 -24.60
C VAL A 104 32.57 -1.51 -24.68
N SER A 105 33.46 -0.55 -24.83
CA SER A 105 34.91 -0.75 -24.88
C SER A 105 35.59 0.16 -23.86
N LYS A 106 36.87 -0.09 -23.56
CA LYS A 106 37.62 0.81 -22.67
C LYS A 106 37.93 2.10 -23.39
N LEU A 107 37.71 3.23 -22.71
CA LEU A 107 38.04 4.55 -23.26
C LEU A 107 39.55 4.71 -23.47
N SER A 108 40.36 4.18 -22.54
CA SER A 108 41.82 4.13 -22.64
C SER A 108 42.35 3.38 -23.88
N ASP A 109 41.61 2.41 -24.40
CA ASP A 109 41.99 1.65 -25.60
C ASP A 109 41.63 2.40 -26.91
N GLN A 110 40.84 3.48 -26.83
CA GLN A 110 40.38 4.25 -28.01
C GLN A 110 41.38 5.33 -28.46
N GLN A 111 42.67 5.25 -28.13
CA GLN A 111 43.64 6.25 -28.61
C GLN A 111 43.94 6.06 -30.09
N ASN A 112 43.43 6.98 -30.92
CA ASN A 112 43.69 7.07 -32.35
C ASN A 112 43.61 8.54 -32.80
N ASP A 113 43.80 8.82 -34.09
CA ASP A 113 43.79 10.18 -34.63
C ASP A 113 42.48 10.94 -34.34
N ASP A 114 41.36 10.19 -34.28
CA ASP A 114 40.03 10.69 -33.94
C ASP A 114 39.79 10.86 -32.43
N ASN A 115 40.60 10.27 -31.55
CA ASN A 115 40.34 10.25 -30.10
C ASN A 115 41.64 10.44 -29.33
N PHE A 116 41.81 11.64 -28.80
CA PHE A 116 43.04 12.09 -28.15
C PHE A 116 42.84 12.27 -26.64
N GLN A 117 43.74 11.72 -25.82
CA GLN A 117 43.75 11.95 -24.37
C GLN A 117 44.89 12.86 -23.94
N GLN A 118 44.59 13.88 -23.14
CA GLN A 118 45.61 14.69 -22.49
C GLN A 118 45.16 15.15 -21.10
N GLY A 119 46.02 15.00 -20.09
CA GLY A 119 45.75 15.44 -18.72
C GLY A 119 44.52 14.78 -18.08
N GLY A 120 44.23 13.53 -18.44
CA GLY A 120 43.05 12.79 -17.97
C GLY A 120 41.72 13.22 -18.60
N ILE A 121 41.79 13.92 -19.74
CA ILE A 121 40.65 14.40 -20.53
C ILE A 121 40.68 13.73 -21.89
N GLN A 122 39.56 13.10 -22.27
CA GLN A 122 39.31 12.68 -23.64
C GLN A 122 38.78 13.86 -24.46
N TYR A 123 39.42 14.10 -25.59
CA TYR A 123 38.92 14.87 -26.73
C TYR A 123 38.61 13.89 -27.86
N ALA A 124 37.51 14.10 -28.56
CA ALA A 124 37.01 13.16 -29.57
C ALA A 124 36.54 13.94 -30.81
N PHE A 125 36.96 13.47 -31.98
CA PHE A 125 36.68 13.98 -33.32
C PHE A 125 36.94 15.49 -33.45
N ALA A 126 35.88 16.29 -33.48
CA ALA A 126 35.97 17.73 -33.69
C ALA A 126 36.79 18.45 -32.62
N SER A 127 36.80 17.95 -31.38
CA SER A 127 37.63 18.51 -30.32
C SER A 127 39.07 17.97 -30.32
N SER A 128 39.32 16.78 -30.88
CA SER A 128 40.69 16.27 -31.00
C SER A 128 41.48 17.11 -32.02
N VAL A 129 40.90 17.45 -33.17
CA VAL A 129 41.58 18.29 -34.18
C VAL A 129 41.91 19.68 -33.64
N LEU A 130 41.01 20.31 -32.88
CA LEU A 130 41.29 21.60 -32.23
C LEU A 130 42.42 21.48 -31.21
N LYS A 131 42.50 20.35 -30.51
CA LYS A 131 43.52 20.12 -29.49
C LYS A 131 44.89 19.79 -30.08
N GLN A 132 44.93 19.20 -31.27
CA GLN A 132 46.16 18.88 -32.02
C GLN A 132 46.78 20.11 -32.71
N LEU A 133 46.07 21.25 -32.78
CA LEU A 133 46.61 22.47 -33.35
C LEU A 133 47.94 22.87 -32.67
N PRO A 134 48.92 23.37 -33.44
CA PRO A 134 50.16 23.89 -32.88
C PRO A 134 49.90 24.98 -31.83
N LYS A 135 50.64 24.94 -30.71
CA LYS A 135 50.49 25.92 -29.61
C LYS A 135 50.66 27.38 -30.05
N THR A 136 51.41 27.59 -31.13
CA THR A 136 51.60 28.88 -31.77
C THR A 136 51.47 28.70 -33.28
N MET A 137 50.58 29.47 -33.90
CA MET A 137 50.38 29.48 -35.35
C MET A 137 50.61 30.88 -35.89
N ALA A 138 51.18 31.00 -37.08
CA ALA A 138 51.46 32.27 -37.73
C ALA A 138 50.16 32.84 -38.33
N TYR A 139 49.88 34.12 -38.08
CA TYR A 139 48.79 34.82 -38.73
C TYR A 139 49.06 34.95 -40.24
N LYS A 140 48.07 34.61 -41.07
CA LYS A 140 48.18 34.62 -42.54
C LYS A 140 47.28 35.64 -43.22
N GLY A 141 46.32 36.22 -42.49
CA GLY A 141 45.44 37.26 -42.99
C GLY A 141 44.00 37.11 -42.53
N GLU A 142 43.12 37.97 -43.08
CA GLU A 142 41.68 37.83 -42.97
C GLU A 142 41.12 37.09 -44.19
N GLY A 143 40.06 36.32 -44.00
CA GLY A 143 39.39 35.57 -45.06
C GLY A 143 37.90 35.43 -44.82
N MET A 144 37.20 34.85 -45.79
CA MET A 144 35.80 34.46 -45.63
C MET A 144 35.65 32.96 -45.77
N VAL A 145 34.99 32.34 -44.79
CA VAL A 145 34.61 30.94 -44.81
C VAL A 145 33.09 30.86 -44.68
N ARG A 146 32.42 30.31 -45.70
CA ARG A 146 30.95 30.17 -45.77
C ARG A 146 30.20 31.48 -45.44
N GLY A 147 30.72 32.62 -45.90
CA GLY A 147 30.14 33.95 -45.67
C GLY A 147 30.42 34.57 -44.29
N ILE A 148 31.21 33.91 -43.44
CA ILE A 148 31.65 34.41 -42.13
C ILE A 148 33.06 35.00 -42.26
N ARG A 149 33.27 36.21 -41.73
CA ARG A 149 34.61 36.82 -41.66
C ARG A 149 35.47 36.10 -40.63
N THR A 150 36.68 35.74 -41.03
CA THR A 150 37.61 34.93 -40.25
C THR A 150 39.01 35.51 -40.26
N THR A 151 39.75 35.21 -39.20
CA THR A 151 41.19 35.36 -39.08
C THR A 151 41.83 34.00 -39.35
N HIS A 152 42.77 33.95 -40.28
CA HIS A 152 43.44 32.74 -40.74
C HIS A 152 44.81 32.61 -40.09
N PHE A 153 45.07 31.44 -39.51
CA PHE A 153 46.34 31.06 -38.92
C PHE A 153 46.84 29.75 -39.54
N GLN A 154 48.15 29.63 -39.71
CA GLN A 154 48.78 28.41 -40.22
C GLN A 154 49.94 27.98 -39.33
N GLY A 155 50.06 26.68 -39.12
CA GLY A 155 51.16 26.07 -38.38
C GLY A 155 51.46 24.66 -38.89
N ILE A 156 52.65 24.17 -38.56
CA ILE A 156 53.10 22.82 -38.94
C ILE A 156 53.49 22.10 -37.65
N GLN A 157 52.99 20.88 -37.48
CA GLN A 157 53.35 20.01 -36.37
C GLN A 157 53.43 18.57 -36.89
N ASP A 158 54.51 17.87 -36.54
CA ASP A 158 54.75 16.47 -36.91
C ASP A 158 54.65 16.18 -38.42
N GLY A 159 55.01 17.16 -39.26
CA GLY A 159 54.94 17.05 -40.73
C GLY A 159 53.55 17.29 -41.33
N VAL A 160 52.54 17.54 -40.50
CA VAL A 160 51.17 17.88 -40.89
C VAL A 160 51.00 19.40 -40.88
N THR A 161 50.37 19.94 -41.93
CA THR A 161 50.06 21.38 -42.02
C THR A 161 48.63 21.61 -41.57
N TYR A 162 48.44 22.56 -40.65
CA TYR A 162 47.15 22.96 -40.12
C TYR A 162 46.85 24.40 -40.54
N ASP A 163 45.70 24.62 -41.19
CA ASP A 163 45.12 25.94 -41.44
C ASP A 163 43.86 26.12 -40.59
N ALA A 164 43.89 27.04 -39.64
CA ALA A 164 42.80 27.29 -38.70
C ALA A 164 42.19 28.67 -38.94
N TYR A 165 40.86 28.70 -39.09
CA TYR A 165 40.06 29.88 -39.36
C TYR A 165 39.15 30.17 -38.17
N PHE A 166 39.38 31.29 -37.49
CA PHE A 166 38.59 31.71 -36.35
C PHE A 166 37.77 32.93 -36.68
N ARG A 167 36.55 32.99 -36.15
CA ARG A 167 35.64 34.14 -36.27
C ARG A 167 36.35 35.43 -35.84
N GLU A 168 36.25 36.48 -36.66
CA GLU A 168 36.83 37.79 -36.33
C GLU A 168 36.21 38.36 -35.03
N GLY A 169 37.02 38.79 -34.07
CA GLY A 169 36.56 39.21 -32.73
C GLY A 169 35.61 40.41 -32.70
N LYS A 170 35.49 41.18 -33.79
CA LYS A 170 34.53 42.28 -33.94
C LYS A 170 33.12 41.81 -34.35
N TRP A 171 32.99 40.58 -34.83
CA TRP A 171 31.73 40.03 -35.32
C TRP A 171 30.98 39.32 -34.18
N ARG A 172 29.87 39.91 -33.75
CA ARG A 172 29.05 39.41 -32.63
C ARG A 172 28.04 38.38 -33.11
N GLY A 173 27.99 37.23 -32.44
CA GLY A 173 26.93 36.23 -32.62
C GLY A 173 25.64 36.59 -31.86
N ALA A 174 24.61 35.77 -32.00
CA ALA A 174 23.31 35.95 -31.33
C ALA A 174 23.41 36.05 -29.79
N ASP A 175 24.42 35.43 -29.19
CA ASP A 175 24.63 35.41 -27.73
C ASP A 175 25.52 36.57 -27.22
N ASN A 176 25.87 37.53 -28.09
CA ASN A 176 26.73 38.69 -27.78
C ASN A 176 28.17 38.32 -27.30
N ASP A 177 28.56 37.06 -27.45
CA ASP A 177 29.89 36.55 -27.09
C ASP A 177 30.95 37.01 -28.11
N THR A 178 32.08 37.52 -27.61
CA THR A 178 33.24 38.02 -28.39
C THR A 178 34.36 37.00 -28.49
N THR A 179 34.16 35.79 -27.96
CA THR A 179 35.14 34.70 -28.04
C THR A 179 35.48 34.37 -29.49
N HIS A 180 36.76 34.11 -29.77
CA HIS A 180 37.23 33.62 -31.07
C HIS A 180 36.80 32.16 -31.21
N ILE A 181 35.74 31.94 -31.99
CA ILE A 181 35.14 30.63 -32.20
C ILE A 181 35.73 30.02 -33.47
N PRO A 182 36.13 28.73 -33.47
CA PRO A 182 36.60 28.06 -34.69
C PRO A 182 35.47 27.99 -35.71
N ILE A 183 35.78 28.27 -36.97
CA ILE A 183 34.85 28.18 -38.11
C ILE A 183 35.29 27.05 -39.05
N ARG A 184 36.59 26.92 -39.32
CA ARG A 184 37.14 25.84 -40.14
C ARG A 184 38.53 25.47 -39.66
N VAL A 185 38.83 24.18 -39.66
CA VAL A 185 40.21 23.67 -39.63
C VAL A 185 40.44 22.83 -40.88
N VAL A 186 41.55 23.06 -41.56
CA VAL A 186 42.01 22.23 -42.68
C VAL A 186 43.28 21.53 -42.24
N VAL A 187 43.28 20.20 -42.35
CA VAL A 187 44.44 19.36 -42.05
C VAL A 187 44.96 18.81 -43.36
N GLN A 188 46.25 19.04 -43.63
CA GLN A 188 46.93 18.55 -44.82
C GLN A 188 48.05 17.63 -44.40
N THR A 189 47.95 16.36 -44.81
CA THR A 189 48.93 15.32 -44.53
C THR A 189 49.67 14.99 -45.82
N PRO A 190 50.84 15.60 -46.09
CA PRO A 190 51.52 15.47 -47.39
C PRO A 190 51.97 14.04 -47.68
N ALA A 191 52.29 13.27 -46.63
CA ALA A 191 52.71 11.87 -46.75
C ALA A 191 51.61 10.95 -47.32
N GLU A 192 50.34 11.29 -47.08
CA GLU A 192 49.17 10.50 -47.49
C GLU A 192 48.43 11.14 -48.68
N ASN A 193 48.88 12.32 -49.14
CA ASN A 193 48.17 13.16 -50.11
C ASN A 193 46.70 13.40 -49.70
N GLU A 194 46.48 13.57 -48.40
CA GLU A 194 45.16 13.68 -47.79
C GLU A 194 44.88 15.12 -47.35
N THR A 195 43.66 15.58 -47.57
CA THR A 195 43.17 16.87 -47.08
C THR A 195 41.81 16.70 -46.46
N GLU A 196 41.72 17.09 -45.19
CA GLU A 196 40.53 16.99 -44.36
C GLU A 196 40.02 18.38 -44.01
N PHE A 197 38.70 18.56 -44.06
CA PHE A 197 38.03 19.80 -43.68
C PHE A 197 37.13 19.55 -42.48
N TYR A 198 37.27 20.37 -41.44
CA TYR A 198 36.42 20.39 -40.27
C TYR A 198 35.70 21.73 -40.20
N ASP A 199 34.45 21.78 -40.65
CA ASP A 199 33.61 22.98 -40.62
C ASP A 199 32.79 23.02 -39.34
N PHE A 200 33.09 23.99 -38.47
CA PHE A 200 32.46 24.15 -37.17
C PHE A 200 31.23 25.06 -37.26
N HIS A 201 30.13 24.58 -36.70
CA HIS A 201 28.84 25.25 -36.67
C HIS A 201 28.27 25.31 -35.26
N ARG A 202 27.67 26.45 -34.91
CA ARG A 202 26.94 26.64 -33.64
C ARG A 202 27.79 26.28 -32.41
N PHE A 203 29.11 26.45 -32.49
CA PHE A 203 29.99 26.22 -31.36
C PHE A 203 29.66 27.24 -30.26
N ARG A 204 29.22 26.74 -29.12
CA ARG A 204 28.79 27.57 -27.98
C ARG A 204 29.03 26.82 -26.67
N ARG A 205 28.97 27.57 -25.57
CA ARG A 205 29.02 26.97 -24.23
C ARG A 205 27.87 25.97 -24.08
N TYR A 206 28.17 24.79 -23.57
CA TYR A 206 27.16 23.81 -23.21
C TYR A 206 26.62 24.13 -21.82
N ILE A 207 25.30 24.28 -21.76
CA ILE A 207 24.54 24.31 -20.52
C ILE A 207 23.79 23.00 -20.50
N GLN A 208 24.08 22.18 -19.50
CA GLN A 208 23.49 20.86 -19.39
C GLN A 208 21.97 20.94 -19.42
N GLN A 209 21.36 20.27 -20.41
CA GLN A 209 19.95 19.95 -20.38
C GLN A 209 19.79 18.48 -19.98
N TYR A 210 18.63 18.17 -19.39
CA TYR A 210 18.26 16.78 -19.14
C TYR A 210 18.17 16.05 -20.49
N SER A 211 18.48 14.75 -20.49
CA SER A 211 18.48 13.83 -21.65
C SER A 211 19.46 14.04 -22.81
N ASP A 212 20.08 15.21 -22.98
CA ASP A 212 21.02 15.51 -24.08
C ASP A 212 22.13 14.46 -24.28
N MET A 213 22.60 13.86 -23.18
CA MET A 213 23.74 12.95 -23.15
C MET A 213 23.41 11.61 -22.48
N ASN A 214 22.13 11.23 -22.44
CA ASN A 214 21.73 9.92 -21.96
C ASN A 214 22.03 8.87 -23.02
N LEU A 215 22.36 7.65 -22.57
CA LEU A 215 22.33 6.49 -23.45
C LEU A 215 20.91 6.31 -24.01
N LYS A 216 20.81 5.80 -25.24
CA LYS A 216 19.52 5.44 -25.81
C LYS A 216 18.96 4.23 -25.06
N THR A 217 17.69 4.31 -24.66
CA THR A 217 17.01 3.26 -23.89
C THR A 217 16.47 2.16 -24.79
N GLY A 218 16.32 0.95 -24.24
CA GLY A 218 15.71 -0.20 -24.90
C GLY A 218 16.66 -0.99 -25.81
N ILE A 219 17.86 -0.48 -26.08
CA ILE A 219 18.87 -1.17 -26.91
C ILE A 219 19.74 -2.12 -26.09
N GLY A 220 20.05 -1.82 -24.83
CA GLY A 220 20.85 -2.70 -23.98
C GLY A 220 22.35 -2.67 -24.29
N CYS A 221 23.15 -2.12 -23.38
CA CYS A 221 24.60 -2.03 -23.41
C CYS A 221 25.23 -3.00 -22.40
N LYS A 222 25.43 -4.25 -22.82
CA LYS A 222 26.04 -5.27 -21.95
C LYS A 222 27.45 -4.86 -21.52
N GLY A 223 27.74 -5.04 -20.23
CA GLY A 223 29.04 -4.73 -19.64
C GLY A 223 29.24 -3.27 -19.23
N LYS A 224 28.25 -2.40 -19.46
CA LYS A 224 28.27 -1.01 -18.98
C LYS A 224 28.36 -0.96 -17.45
N LYS A 225 29.27 -0.15 -16.93
CA LYS A 225 29.49 0.06 -15.50
C LYS A 225 28.72 1.26 -14.98
N ASN A 226 28.39 1.22 -13.69
CA ASN A 226 27.83 2.35 -12.96
C ASN A 226 28.92 3.29 -12.46
N PRO A 227 28.77 4.62 -12.63
CA PRO A 227 29.56 5.59 -11.89
C PRO A 227 29.51 5.32 -10.37
N PRO A 228 30.59 5.55 -9.61
CA PRO A 228 30.58 5.33 -8.15
C PRO A 228 29.52 6.15 -7.40
N SER A 229 29.09 7.27 -7.97
CA SER A 229 28.08 8.17 -7.39
C SER A 229 26.64 7.77 -7.68
N THR A 230 26.40 6.75 -8.50
CA THR A 230 25.04 6.30 -8.86
C THR A 230 24.73 5.00 -8.14
N VAL A 231 23.76 5.05 -7.23
CA VAL A 231 23.27 3.90 -6.49
C VAL A 231 21.81 3.71 -6.85
N LEU A 232 21.42 2.47 -7.17
CA LEU A 232 20.03 2.13 -7.40
C LEU A 232 19.23 2.41 -6.11
N PRO A 233 18.14 3.19 -6.16
CA PRO A 233 17.34 3.44 -4.98
C PRO A 233 16.79 2.15 -4.36
N SER A 234 16.83 2.04 -3.03
CA SER A 234 16.20 0.93 -2.31
C SER A 234 14.69 1.12 -2.27
N ILE A 235 13.94 0.09 -2.62
CA ILE A 235 12.48 0.08 -2.52
C ILE A 235 12.08 -0.29 -1.08
N PRO A 236 11.07 0.39 -0.49
CA PRO A 236 10.53 0.01 0.81
C PRO A 236 10.07 -1.45 0.89
N SER A 237 10.17 -2.02 2.09
CA SER A 237 9.85 -3.43 2.35
C SER A 237 8.34 -3.74 2.34
N GLN A 238 7.50 -2.71 2.48
CA GLN A 238 6.03 -2.80 2.42
C GLN A 238 5.49 -1.72 1.49
N VAL A 239 4.82 -2.14 0.42
CA VAL A 239 4.37 -1.25 -0.64
C VAL A 239 3.00 -1.68 -1.14
N SER A 240 2.25 -0.73 -1.66
CA SER A 240 1.12 -0.98 -2.56
C SER A 240 1.23 -0.11 -3.79
N PHE A 241 0.76 -0.60 -4.92
CA PHE A 241 0.71 0.18 -6.15
C PHE A 241 -0.27 -0.47 -7.13
N GLU A 242 -0.68 0.31 -8.11
CA GLU A 242 -1.39 -0.16 -9.29
C GLU A 242 -0.43 -0.22 -10.47
N TYR A 243 -0.62 -1.20 -11.35
CA TYR A 243 0.07 -1.19 -12.63
C TYR A 243 -0.86 -1.49 -13.79
N GLU A 244 -0.53 -0.86 -14.89
CA GLU A 244 -1.18 -0.97 -16.19
C GLU A 244 -0.20 -1.65 -17.14
N ILE A 245 -0.58 -2.79 -17.72
CA ILE A 245 0.24 -3.51 -18.69
C ILE A 245 -0.15 -3.09 -20.11
N PHE A 246 0.85 -2.83 -20.94
CA PHE A 246 0.73 -2.74 -22.40
C PHE A 246 1.64 -3.79 -23.04
N ASP A 247 1.05 -4.77 -23.69
CA ASP A 247 1.78 -5.71 -24.55
C ASP A 247 1.90 -5.09 -25.96
N TYR A 248 3.12 -5.06 -26.49
CA TYR A 248 3.45 -4.62 -27.85
C TYR A 248 3.68 -5.87 -28.71
N SER A 249 2.74 -6.17 -29.61
CA SER A 249 3.00 -7.07 -30.74
C SER A 249 3.31 -6.24 -31.99
N PHE A 250 4.49 -6.43 -32.57
CA PHE A 250 4.92 -5.70 -33.77
C PHE A 250 4.46 -6.38 -35.06
N ASP A 251 3.74 -7.50 -34.96
CA ASP A 251 3.14 -8.23 -36.08
C ASP A 251 1.79 -7.64 -36.55
N GLY A 252 1.27 -6.62 -35.85
CA GLY A 252 0.03 -5.92 -36.18
C GLY A 252 -1.24 -6.75 -36.01
N THR A 253 -1.17 -7.91 -35.36
CA THR A 253 -2.30 -8.84 -35.21
C THR A 253 -3.25 -8.49 -34.05
N ILE A 254 -2.85 -7.58 -33.15
CA ILE A 254 -3.57 -7.25 -31.92
C ILE A 254 -3.73 -5.72 -31.81
N SER A 255 -4.95 -5.25 -31.52
CA SER A 255 -5.19 -3.83 -31.30
C SER A 255 -4.71 -3.41 -29.88
N PRO A 256 -4.09 -2.23 -29.72
CA PRO A 256 -3.62 -1.75 -28.41
C PRO A 256 -4.72 -1.64 -27.34
N ASP A 257 -5.97 -1.45 -27.76
CA ASP A 257 -7.11 -1.24 -26.86
C ASP A 257 -7.65 -2.56 -26.25
N GLU A 258 -7.26 -3.72 -26.78
CA GLU A 258 -7.76 -5.04 -26.34
C GLU A 258 -6.93 -5.69 -25.22
N GLN A 259 -5.80 -5.08 -24.79
CA GLN A 259 -4.87 -5.67 -23.81
C GLN A 259 -4.51 -4.75 -22.63
N LEU A 260 -5.43 -3.86 -22.26
CA LEU A 260 -5.26 -3.08 -21.03
C LEU A 260 -5.64 -3.91 -19.81
N GLU A 261 -4.64 -4.32 -19.02
CA GLU A 261 -4.85 -4.95 -17.71
C GLU A 261 -4.49 -3.96 -16.60
N LEU A 262 -5.47 -3.61 -15.77
CA LEU A 262 -5.27 -2.83 -14.55
C LEU A 262 -5.26 -3.76 -13.35
N ASN A 263 -4.15 -3.76 -12.62
CA ASN A 263 -3.94 -4.68 -11.51
C ASN A 263 -3.45 -3.91 -10.28
N THR A 264 -3.95 -4.29 -9.11
CA THR A 264 -3.53 -3.68 -7.83
C THR A 264 -2.70 -4.67 -7.04
N VAL A 265 -1.58 -4.21 -6.49
CA VAL A 265 -0.60 -5.03 -5.75
C VAL A 265 -0.46 -4.51 -4.33
N TRP A 266 -0.45 -5.42 -3.37
CA TRP A 266 0.01 -5.19 -2.00
C TRP A 266 1.11 -6.18 -1.69
N TYR A 267 2.21 -5.71 -1.12
CA TYR A 267 3.39 -6.53 -0.92
C TYR A 267 4.04 -6.25 0.42
N ASP A 268 4.37 -7.31 1.15
CA ASP A 268 5.12 -7.26 2.41
C ASP A 268 6.28 -8.27 2.35
N SER A 269 7.48 -7.77 2.08
CA SER A 269 8.69 -8.61 2.01
C SER A 269 9.12 -9.19 3.34
N ALA A 270 8.85 -8.50 4.45
CA ALA A 270 9.21 -9.00 5.79
C ALA A 270 8.40 -10.25 6.14
N GLN A 271 7.11 -10.24 5.79
CA GLN A 271 6.22 -11.38 5.94
C GLN A 271 6.24 -12.34 4.75
N LYS A 272 6.89 -11.98 3.65
CA LYS A 272 6.92 -12.70 2.37
C LYS A 272 5.50 -13.08 1.91
N ILE A 273 4.62 -12.08 1.86
CA ILE A 273 3.25 -12.21 1.35
C ILE A 273 2.98 -11.16 0.29
N ALA A 274 2.13 -11.52 -0.68
CA ALA A 274 1.63 -10.60 -1.69
C ALA A 274 0.12 -10.78 -1.87
N ARG A 275 -0.58 -9.71 -2.24
CA ARG A 275 -1.91 -9.77 -2.82
C ARG A 275 -1.88 -9.07 -4.17
N VAL A 276 -2.53 -9.68 -5.14
CA VAL A 276 -2.71 -9.11 -6.47
C VAL A 276 -4.18 -9.23 -6.84
N ASP A 277 -4.80 -8.11 -7.14
CA ASP A 277 -6.13 -8.07 -7.73
C ASP A 277 -5.97 -7.92 -9.24
N LEU A 278 -6.34 -8.98 -9.97
CA LEU A 278 -6.21 -9.09 -11.41
C LEU A 278 -7.53 -8.75 -12.08
N THR A 279 -7.60 -7.62 -12.79
CA THR A 279 -8.83 -7.21 -13.49
C THR A 279 -8.68 -7.47 -14.98
N SER A 280 -9.51 -8.39 -15.50
CA SER A 280 -9.57 -8.66 -16.94
C SER A 280 -10.34 -7.58 -17.71
N SER A 281 -10.17 -7.56 -19.03
CA SER A 281 -10.84 -6.62 -19.94
C SER A 281 -12.38 -6.67 -19.89
N ASP A 282 -12.96 -7.77 -19.42
CA ASP A 282 -14.42 -7.90 -19.17
C ASP A 282 -14.88 -7.35 -17.81
N GLY A 283 -13.97 -6.70 -17.07
CA GLY A 283 -14.22 -6.08 -15.76
C GLY A 283 -14.30 -7.07 -14.59
N LYS A 284 -14.02 -8.35 -14.80
CA LYS A 284 -13.97 -9.33 -13.71
C LYS A 284 -12.64 -9.24 -12.97
N THR A 285 -12.72 -9.13 -11.65
CA THR A 285 -11.54 -9.15 -10.78
C THR A 285 -11.36 -10.52 -10.15
N THR A 286 -10.15 -11.08 -10.29
CA THR A 286 -9.69 -12.26 -9.53
C THR A 286 -8.65 -11.80 -8.51
N THR A 287 -8.85 -12.10 -7.24
CA THR A 287 -7.87 -11.80 -6.20
C THR A 287 -6.98 -13.01 -5.95
N GLU A 288 -5.67 -12.84 -6.04
CA GLU A 288 -4.69 -13.84 -5.65
C GLU A 288 -3.94 -13.34 -4.41
N ILE A 289 -3.87 -14.16 -3.36
CA ILE A 289 -3.06 -13.89 -2.17
C ILE A 289 -1.96 -14.96 -2.09
N HIS A 290 -0.70 -14.55 -2.15
CA HIS A 290 0.47 -15.41 -2.15
C HIS A 290 1.10 -15.47 -0.77
N ASP A 291 1.33 -16.69 -0.28
CA ASP A 291 2.16 -16.95 0.89
C ASP A 291 3.43 -17.68 0.46
N PHE A 292 4.51 -16.91 0.31
CA PHE A 292 5.78 -17.46 -0.14
C PHE A 292 6.49 -18.30 0.92
N ASN A 293 6.04 -18.27 2.19
CA ASN A 293 6.60 -19.12 3.24
C ASN A 293 6.05 -20.56 3.15
N SER A 294 4.75 -20.69 2.82
CA SER A 294 4.09 -22.00 2.64
C SER A 294 4.10 -22.50 1.20
N GLY A 295 4.36 -21.63 0.22
CA GLY A 295 4.27 -21.96 -1.21
C GLY A 295 2.83 -22.07 -1.72
N VAL A 296 1.85 -21.58 -0.95
CA VAL A 296 0.43 -21.62 -1.27
C VAL A 296 -0.04 -20.27 -1.79
N MET A 297 -0.97 -20.31 -2.74
CA MET A 297 -1.72 -19.17 -3.23
C MET A 297 -3.21 -19.41 -3.03
N TYR A 298 -3.89 -18.37 -2.54
CA TYR A 298 -5.33 -18.32 -2.34
C TYR A 298 -5.95 -17.52 -3.47
N GLU A 299 -6.71 -18.17 -4.35
CA GLU A 299 -7.43 -17.54 -5.46
C GLU A 299 -8.88 -17.34 -5.06
N LYS A 300 -9.33 -16.08 -5.00
CA LYS A 300 -10.73 -15.70 -4.79
C LYS A 300 -11.33 -15.23 -6.12
N ALA A 301 -12.30 -15.99 -6.62
CA ALA A 301 -13.05 -15.67 -7.82
C ALA A 301 -14.52 -16.10 -7.68
N ASN A 302 -15.47 -15.28 -8.14
CA ASN A 302 -16.90 -15.62 -8.17
C ASN A 302 -17.48 -16.11 -6.82
N SER A 303 -17.10 -15.46 -5.71
CA SER A 303 -17.50 -15.84 -4.34
C SER A 303 -17.01 -17.22 -3.88
N ARG A 304 -16.06 -17.84 -4.57
CA ARG A 304 -15.36 -19.06 -4.14
C ARG A 304 -13.90 -18.75 -3.89
N CYS A 305 -13.33 -19.37 -2.86
CA CYS A 305 -11.89 -19.38 -2.65
C CYS A 305 -11.34 -20.77 -2.94
N THR A 306 -10.22 -20.83 -3.66
CA THR A 306 -9.47 -22.07 -3.90
C THR A 306 -8.02 -21.89 -3.45
N MET A 307 -7.42 -22.96 -2.96
CA MET A 307 -6.01 -23.00 -2.55
C MET A 307 -5.23 -23.77 -3.60
N LYS A 308 -4.22 -23.15 -4.18
CA LYS A 308 -3.35 -23.70 -5.22
C LYS A 308 -1.89 -23.47 -4.85
N HIS A 309 -0.97 -24.08 -5.59
CA HIS A 309 0.44 -23.75 -5.44
C HIS A 309 0.73 -22.36 -6.01
N VAL A 310 1.68 -21.65 -5.41
CA VAL A 310 2.00 -20.27 -5.81
C VAL A 310 2.45 -20.13 -7.28
N ARG A 311 2.99 -21.20 -7.89
CA ARG A 311 3.28 -21.21 -9.34
C ARG A 311 2.04 -21.22 -10.25
N SER A 312 0.83 -21.43 -9.73
CA SER A 312 -0.41 -21.33 -10.51
C SER A 312 -0.86 -19.88 -10.73
N SER A 313 -0.11 -18.91 -10.21
CA SER A 313 -0.46 -17.50 -10.28
C SER A 313 -0.48 -16.96 -11.70
N LYS A 314 -1.47 -16.12 -11.97
CA LYS A 314 -1.62 -15.38 -13.22
C LYS A 314 -0.90 -14.04 -13.20
N PHE A 315 -0.50 -13.56 -12.01
CA PHE A 315 0.26 -12.30 -11.85
C PHE A 315 1.52 -12.24 -12.71
N THR A 316 2.11 -13.39 -13.06
CA THR A 316 3.34 -13.47 -13.84
C THR A 316 3.16 -13.92 -15.29
N TYR A 317 1.99 -13.75 -15.92
CA TYR A 317 1.73 -14.14 -17.33
C TYR A 317 2.77 -13.64 -18.36
N THR A 318 3.62 -12.67 -17.99
CA THR A 318 4.68 -12.08 -18.82
C THR A 318 6.11 -12.58 -18.52
N LYS A 319 6.34 -13.37 -17.46
CA LYS A 319 7.66 -13.91 -17.09
C LYS A 319 7.54 -15.38 -16.69
N GLN A 320 8.36 -16.24 -17.27
CA GLN A 320 8.34 -17.69 -17.02
C GLN A 320 8.16 -18.10 -15.55
N ASP A 321 7.56 -19.30 -15.38
CA ASP A 321 7.18 -20.11 -14.20
C ASP A 321 8.03 -20.07 -12.90
N ARG A 322 9.10 -19.27 -12.83
CA ARG A 322 9.98 -19.13 -11.66
C ARG A 322 9.98 -17.74 -11.04
N ALA A 323 9.55 -16.70 -11.75
CA ALA A 323 9.69 -15.31 -11.26
C ALA A 323 8.94 -15.07 -9.95
N ILE A 324 7.74 -15.63 -9.81
CA ILE A 324 6.90 -15.41 -8.61
C ILE A 324 7.52 -15.91 -7.32
N LEU A 325 8.24 -17.02 -7.37
CA LEU A 325 8.94 -17.58 -6.21
C LEU A 325 10.15 -16.76 -5.80
N LEU A 326 10.69 -16.01 -6.76
CA LEU A 326 11.78 -15.11 -6.53
C LEU A 326 11.30 -13.78 -5.97
N MET A 327 10.01 -13.41 -6.01
CA MET A 327 9.51 -12.11 -5.52
C MET A 327 9.44 -12.02 -3.98
N LYS A 328 10.50 -12.44 -3.26
CA LYS A 328 10.62 -12.39 -1.79
C LYS A 328 11.27 -11.11 -1.29
N THR A 329 11.85 -10.32 -2.19
CA THR A 329 12.36 -8.97 -1.92
C THR A 329 11.69 -7.94 -2.83
N PRO A 330 11.66 -6.66 -2.43
CA PRO A 330 11.14 -5.57 -3.28
C PRO A 330 11.83 -5.49 -4.64
N ASP A 331 13.15 -5.70 -4.67
CA ASP A 331 13.93 -5.70 -5.91
C ASP A 331 13.46 -6.83 -6.84
N GLN A 332 13.27 -8.03 -6.31
CA GLN A 332 12.78 -9.16 -7.09
C GLN A 332 11.33 -8.98 -7.55
N LEU A 333 10.46 -8.34 -6.75
CA LEU A 333 9.09 -8.00 -7.12
C LEU A 333 9.04 -7.13 -8.38
N LEU A 334 9.83 -6.06 -8.40
CA LEU A 334 9.89 -5.18 -9.59
C LEU A 334 10.82 -5.75 -10.69
N GLY A 335 11.58 -6.80 -10.38
CA GLY A 335 12.57 -7.39 -11.25
C GLY A 335 13.80 -6.50 -11.45
N LEU A 336 14.17 -5.73 -10.41
CA LEU A 336 15.46 -5.07 -10.30
C LEU A 336 16.52 -6.14 -10.02
N GLY A 337 17.35 -6.44 -11.00
CA GLY A 337 18.45 -7.40 -10.86
C GLY A 337 19.78 -6.71 -10.59
N ASP A 338 20.77 -7.48 -10.14
CA ASP A 338 22.13 -6.99 -9.83
C ASP A 338 22.90 -6.43 -11.04
N ASN A 339 22.40 -6.68 -12.26
CA ASN A 339 23.03 -6.28 -13.52
C ASN A 339 22.47 -4.98 -14.11
N LEU A 340 21.79 -4.16 -13.31
CA LEU A 340 21.29 -2.85 -13.74
C LEU A 340 22.44 -1.85 -13.89
N TYR A 341 22.47 -1.16 -15.02
CA TYR A 341 23.36 -0.02 -15.23
C TYR A 341 22.56 1.26 -15.46
N TYR A 342 23.15 2.38 -15.04
CA TYR A 342 22.59 3.72 -15.12
C TYR A 342 22.73 4.25 -16.54
N VAL A 343 21.60 4.65 -17.12
CA VAL A 343 21.49 5.18 -18.48
C VAL A 343 21.58 6.71 -18.46
N GLY A 344 20.94 7.35 -17.49
CA GLY A 344 20.85 8.81 -17.40
C GLY A 344 19.59 9.32 -16.70
N LYS A 345 19.24 10.58 -16.96
CA LYS A 345 18.08 11.27 -16.37
C LYS A 345 17.17 11.84 -17.44
N ASP A 346 15.87 11.57 -17.36
CA ASP A 346 14.89 12.16 -18.27
C ASP A 346 13.54 12.39 -17.58
N LYS A 347 12.65 13.12 -18.24
CA LYS A 347 11.26 13.30 -17.81
C LYS A 347 10.42 12.14 -18.29
N MET A 348 9.81 11.43 -17.35
CA MET A 348 8.77 10.45 -17.62
C MET A 348 7.45 10.95 -17.03
N ARG A 349 6.43 11.15 -17.88
CA ARG A 349 5.09 11.59 -17.47
C ARG A 349 5.10 12.87 -16.61
N GLY A 350 6.00 13.80 -16.93
CA GLY A 350 6.16 15.08 -16.22
C GLY A 350 7.02 15.02 -14.96
N ALA A 351 7.41 13.83 -14.49
CA ALA A 351 8.32 13.64 -13.36
C ALA A 351 9.75 13.40 -13.84
N MET A 352 10.74 13.93 -13.10
CA MET A 352 12.15 13.64 -13.34
C MET A 352 12.50 12.24 -12.85
N CYS A 353 13.12 11.43 -13.70
CA CYS A 353 13.51 10.06 -13.39
C CYS A 353 14.99 9.77 -13.64
N ASP A 354 15.58 8.97 -12.76
CA ASP A 354 16.76 8.17 -13.03
C ASP A 354 16.36 6.95 -13.84
N ILE A 355 17.13 6.68 -14.90
CA ILE A 355 16.87 5.60 -15.84
C ILE A 355 17.92 4.52 -15.63
N TRP A 356 17.44 3.29 -15.43
CA TRP A 356 18.27 2.10 -15.23
C TRP A 356 17.91 1.05 -16.27
N GLU A 357 18.88 0.29 -16.75
CA GLU A 357 18.65 -0.73 -17.76
C GLU A 357 19.44 -2.01 -17.48
N SER A 358 18.85 -3.16 -17.78
CA SER A 358 19.49 -4.47 -17.64
C SER A 358 19.32 -5.28 -18.93
N VAL A 359 20.33 -6.09 -19.25
CA VAL A 359 20.32 -6.98 -20.41
C VAL A 359 20.40 -8.43 -19.94
N GLU A 360 19.42 -9.25 -20.33
CA GLU A 360 19.39 -10.69 -20.10
C GLU A 360 19.55 -11.41 -21.44
N GLU A 361 20.58 -12.24 -21.57
CA GLU A 361 20.82 -13.02 -22.80
C GLU A 361 20.25 -14.43 -22.69
N ASN A 362 19.86 -15.01 -23.84
CA ASN A 362 19.27 -16.35 -23.92
C ASN A 362 18.02 -16.52 -23.03
N ALA A 363 17.29 -15.43 -22.80
CA ALA A 363 16.07 -15.44 -22.02
C ALA A 363 15.00 -16.27 -22.74
N VAL A 364 14.15 -16.94 -21.98
CA VAL A 364 12.99 -17.63 -22.56
C VAL A 364 11.75 -16.92 -22.00
N ILE A 365 10.81 -16.54 -22.86
CA ILE A 365 9.56 -15.86 -22.50
C ILE A 365 8.42 -16.63 -23.18
N ARG A 366 7.39 -17.02 -22.42
CA ARG A 366 6.25 -17.82 -22.91
C ARG A 366 6.67 -19.08 -23.69
N GLY A 367 7.76 -19.73 -23.27
CA GLY A 367 8.32 -20.93 -23.93
C GLY A 367 9.13 -20.65 -25.19
N GLN A 368 9.15 -19.41 -25.68
CA GLN A 368 9.96 -18.97 -26.81
C GLN A 368 11.31 -18.43 -26.33
N ARG A 369 12.39 -18.76 -27.03
CA ARG A 369 13.74 -18.33 -26.68
C ARG A 369 14.11 -17.06 -27.44
N PHE A 370 14.59 -16.06 -26.71
CA PHE A 370 15.08 -14.79 -27.21
C PHE A 370 16.60 -14.72 -27.02
N THR A 371 17.30 -14.12 -27.98
CA THR A 371 18.75 -13.93 -27.88
C THR A 371 19.09 -12.93 -26.78
N ARG A 372 18.28 -11.87 -26.64
CA ARG A 372 18.39 -10.91 -25.53
C ARG A 372 17.05 -10.27 -25.18
N VAL A 373 16.92 -9.86 -23.92
CA VAL A 373 15.82 -9.07 -23.37
C VAL A 373 16.39 -7.87 -22.64
N VAL A 374 15.92 -6.68 -23.00
CA VAL A 374 16.37 -5.41 -22.42
C VAL A 374 15.25 -4.84 -21.56
N SER A 375 15.48 -4.71 -20.25
CA SER A 375 14.52 -4.10 -19.33
C SER A 375 14.99 -2.72 -18.90
N THR A 376 14.17 -1.70 -19.15
CA THR A 376 14.42 -0.29 -18.77
C THR A 376 13.46 0.12 -17.65
N PHE A 377 13.99 0.76 -16.61
CA PHE A 377 13.28 1.23 -15.43
C PHE A 377 13.38 2.74 -15.30
N TYR A 378 12.25 3.38 -15.00
CA TYR A 378 12.15 4.81 -14.74
C TYR A 378 11.73 5.00 -13.28
N ILE A 379 12.66 5.46 -12.45
CA ILE A 379 12.45 5.69 -11.01
C ILE A 379 12.66 7.18 -10.75
N THR A 380 11.86 7.83 -9.91
CA THR A 380 11.99 9.27 -9.64
C THR A 380 13.41 9.66 -9.20
N THR A 381 13.94 10.83 -9.61
CA THR A 381 15.30 11.27 -9.20
C THR A 381 15.39 11.77 -7.77
N LEU A 382 14.26 12.22 -7.24
CA LEU A 382 14.11 12.71 -5.89
C LEU A 382 13.05 11.85 -5.24
N GLN A 383 13.09 11.80 -3.92
CA GLN A 383 12.00 11.27 -3.15
C GLN A 383 10.80 12.22 -3.29
N TRP A 384 9.61 11.65 -3.47
CA TRP A 384 8.37 12.43 -3.60
C TRP A 384 7.52 12.27 -2.34
N LEU A 385 6.92 13.37 -1.91
CA LEU A 385 5.98 13.37 -0.80
C LEU A 385 4.66 12.74 -1.26
N SER A 386 4.28 11.61 -0.65
CA SER A 386 2.93 11.08 -0.81
C SER A 386 1.93 12.06 -0.19
N THR A 387 1.06 12.65 -1.02
CA THR A 387 0.14 13.72 -0.64
C THR A 387 -0.98 13.28 0.32
N LEU A 388 -1.12 11.97 0.59
CA LEU A 388 -2.25 11.42 1.35
C LEU A 388 -1.91 10.93 2.77
N GLY A 389 -0.63 10.87 3.17
CA GLY A 389 -0.25 10.23 4.44
C GLY A 389 0.83 10.91 5.27
N GLY A 390 1.55 11.91 4.74
CA GLY A 390 2.62 12.59 5.49
C GLY A 390 3.78 11.69 5.92
N SER A 391 3.93 10.50 5.32
CA SER A 391 5.10 9.63 5.55
C SER A 391 6.27 9.98 4.62
N GLU A 392 7.46 9.63 5.08
CA GLU A 392 8.77 10.07 4.58
C GLU A 392 9.01 9.79 3.09
N ASP A 393 9.78 10.71 2.52
CA ASP A 393 10.40 10.72 1.20
C ASP A 393 10.78 9.31 0.66
N ALA A 394 10.07 8.79 -0.35
CA ALA A 394 10.40 7.53 -1.04
C ALA A 394 10.63 7.70 -2.55
N PHE A 395 11.49 6.85 -3.11
CA PHE A 395 11.70 6.76 -4.56
C PHE A 395 10.56 5.98 -5.21
N ILE A 396 9.94 6.55 -6.24
CA ILE A 396 8.75 5.98 -6.86
C ILE A 396 9.10 5.41 -8.24
N PRO A 397 8.91 4.10 -8.46
CA PRO A 397 8.92 3.51 -9.80
C PRO A 397 7.72 4.03 -10.60
N LEU A 398 7.94 4.60 -11.77
CA LEU A 398 6.87 5.15 -12.63
C LEU A 398 6.56 4.28 -13.84
N ARG A 399 7.60 3.67 -14.41
CA ARG A 399 7.47 2.85 -15.61
C ARG A 399 8.57 1.81 -15.69
N LYS A 400 8.24 0.67 -16.27
CA LYS A 400 9.17 -0.35 -16.73
C LYS A 400 8.82 -0.72 -18.15
N THR A 401 9.83 -0.91 -19.01
CA THR A 401 9.65 -1.50 -20.35
C THR A 401 10.57 -2.69 -20.50
N ALA A 402 10.12 -3.75 -21.16
CA ALA A 402 10.97 -4.88 -21.53
C ALA A 402 10.82 -5.15 -23.04
N TRP A 403 11.94 -5.18 -23.75
CA TRP A 403 12.02 -5.43 -25.20
C TRP A 403 12.78 -6.73 -25.45
N ALA A 404 12.20 -7.65 -26.23
CA ALA A 404 12.78 -8.95 -26.53
C ALA A 404 13.19 -9.05 -28.01
N TYR A 405 14.31 -9.72 -28.27
CA TYR A 405 14.94 -9.84 -29.59
C TYR A 405 15.24 -11.32 -29.91
N GLU A 406 14.77 -11.82 -31.05
CA GLU A 406 14.87 -13.23 -31.45
C GLU A 406 16.18 -13.56 -32.17
N ASN A 407 16.69 -12.67 -33.02
CA ASN A 407 17.91 -12.90 -33.79
C ASN A 407 19.01 -11.88 -33.46
N SER A 408 20.23 -12.34 -33.20
CA SER A 408 21.39 -11.47 -32.94
C SER A 408 21.89 -10.73 -34.18
N ASP A 409 21.57 -11.27 -35.37
CA ASP A 409 22.18 -10.87 -36.64
C ASP A 409 21.24 -10.01 -37.52
N ASP A 410 19.95 -9.91 -37.16
CA ASP A 410 18.97 -9.13 -37.93
C ASP A 410 18.85 -7.73 -37.31
N MET A 411 19.17 -6.71 -38.08
CA MET A 411 19.15 -5.28 -37.70
C MET A 411 17.73 -4.73 -37.51
N ARG A 412 16.81 -5.49 -36.91
CA ARG A 412 15.38 -5.15 -36.79
C ARG A 412 14.99 -4.60 -35.42
N MET A 413 13.83 -3.94 -35.40
CA MET A 413 13.09 -3.54 -34.20
C MET A 413 12.81 -4.76 -33.30
N PRO A 414 12.57 -4.56 -31.98
CA PRO A 414 12.22 -5.68 -31.09
C PRO A 414 11.03 -6.49 -31.63
N ASP A 415 11.08 -7.81 -31.49
CA ASP A 415 10.03 -8.72 -31.97
C ASP A 415 8.75 -8.59 -31.12
N THR A 416 8.95 -8.37 -29.81
CA THR A 416 7.87 -8.09 -28.87
C THR A 416 8.38 -7.23 -27.72
N GLY A 417 7.46 -6.53 -27.06
CA GLY A 417 7.78 -5.87 -25.80
C GLY A 417 6.58 -5.72 -24.90
N VAL A 418 6.84 -5.31 -23.67
CA VAL A 418 5.82 -5.02 -22.67
C VAL A 418 6.20 -3.74 -21.92
N ALA A 419 5.22 -2.89 -21.64
CA ALA A 419 5.38 -1.79 -20.70
C ALA A 419 4.46 -1.97 -19.50
N TYR A 420 4.98 -1.61 -18.32
CA TYR A 420 4.25 -1.52 -17.08
C TYR A 420 4.30 -0.05 -16.65
N ASN A 421 3.15 0.63 -16.64
CA ASN A 421 3.05 1.93 -15.98
C ASN A 421 2.62 1.69 -14.53
N ILE A 422 3.26 2.36 -13.58
CA ILE A 422 2.99 2.21 -12.15
C ILE A 422 2.32 3.48 -11.64
N PHE A 423 1.27 3.30 -10.85
CA PHE A 423 0.40 4.34 -10.30
C PHE A 423 0.10 4.06 -8.82
N ASP A 424 -0.41 5.08 -8.13
CA ASP A 424 -0.87 4.99 -6.74
C ASP A 424 0.11 4.26 -5.81
N TYR A 425 1.39 4.51 -6.06
CA TYR A 425 2.47 3.93 -5.31
C TYR A 425 2.48 4.53 -3.91
N ALA A 426 2.30 3.68 -2.92
CA ALA A 426 2.33 4.06 -1.52
C ALA A 426 3.29 3.14 -0.77
N GLU A 427 4.25 3.75 -0.08
CA GLU A 427 4.93 3.08 1.03
C GLU A 427 3.92 2.89 2.15
N GLN A 428 3.78 1.64 2.59
CA GLN A 428 2.78 1.28 3.59
C GLN A 428 3.42 1.33 4.97
N SER A 429 2.73 1.98 5.91
CA SER A 429 3.19 1.99 7.29
C SER A 429 3.21 0.58 7.82
N HIS A 430 4.36 0.20 8.37
CA HIS A 430 4.61 -1.08 9.05
C HIS A 430 3.58 -1.49 10.11
N TYR A 431 2.66 -0.60 10.48
CA TYR A 431 1.71 -0.76 11.56
C TYR A 431 0.25 -0.60 11.13
N ASP A 432 -0.08 -0.39 9.84
CA ASP A 432 -1.46 -0.14 9.44
C ASP A 432 -2.34 -1.41 9.46
N PRO A 433 -3.36 -1.50 10.34
CA PRO A 433 -4.31 -2.61 10.32
C PRO A 433 -5.12 -2.71 9.03
N ALA A 434 -5.33 -1.60 8.32
CA ALA A 434 -6.06 -1.59 7.05
C ALA A 434 -5.27 -2.29 5.94
N PHE A 435 -3.93 -2.13 5.92
CA PHE A 435 -3.06 -2.86 5.00
C PHE A 435 -3.19 -4.38 5.18
N TYR A 436 -3.09 -4.88 6.41
CA TYR A 436 -3.20 -6.32 6.68
C TYR A 436 -4.60 -6.89 6.44
N LYS A 437 -5.66 -6.07 6.50
CA LYS A 437 -7.02 -6.49 6.11
C LYS A 437 -7.08 -6.93 4.64
N ASN A 438 -6.19 -6.42 3.79
CA ASN A 438 -6.12 -6.83 2.39
C ASN A 438 -5.71 -8.31 2.23
N PHE A 439 -5.04 -8.90 3.20
CA PHE A 439 -4.59 -10.29 3.13
C PHE A 439 -5.52 -11.28 3.86
N ASP A 440 -6.76 -10.89 4.17
CA ASP A 440 -7.69 -11.76 4.88
C ASP A 440 -8.11 -12.96 4.02
N ILE A 441 -7.68 -14.16 4.42
CA ILE A 441 -8.00 -15.44 3.77
C ILE A 441 -9.09 -16.23 4.52
N SER A 442 -9.81 -15.63 5.49
CA SER A 442 -10.80 -16.37 6.30
C SER A 442 -11.85 -17.08 5.46
N ASP A 443 -12.27 -16.47 4.36
CA ASP A 443 -13.31 -17.01 3.46
C ASP A 443 -12.89 -18.32 2.78
N CYS A 444 -11.60 -18.65 2.77
CA CYS A 444 -11.08 -19.90 2.21
C CYS A 444 -11.22 -21.11 3.15
N PHE A 445 -11.66 -20.87 4.39
CA PHE A 445 -11.80 -21.89 5.42
C PHE A 445 -13.25 -21.93 5.87
N GLU A 446 -14.06 -22.75 5.20
CA GLU A 446 -15.48 -22.94 5.51
C GLU A 446 -15.63 -24.14 6.46
N GLY A 447 -16.12 -23.89 7.68
CA GLY A 447 -16.38 -24.94 8.68
C GLY A 447 -15.87 -24.59 10.07
N ALA A 448 -16.67 -24.90 11.10
CA ALA A 448 -16.37 -24.56 12.50
C ALA A 448 -15.02 -25.14 12.97
N ASP A 449 -14.64 -26.31 12.47
CA ASP A 449 -13.39 -27.00 12.86
C ASP A 449 -12.14 -26.40 12.22
N THR A 450 -12.30 -25.49 11.25
CA THR A 450 -11.18 -24.84 10.53
C THR A 450 -10.79 -23.49 11.12
N ARG A 451 -11.57 -22.99 12.09
CA ARG A 451 -11.39 -21.67 12.71
C ARG A 451 -11.31 -21.85 14.21
N THR A 452 -10.34 -21.20 14.84
CA THR A 452 -10.23 -21.24 16.30
C THR A 452 -9.91 -19.85 16.82
N TYR A 453 -10.65 -19.40 17.83
CA TYR A 453 -10.35 -18.15 18.49
C TYR A 453 -9.61 -18.40 19.79
N PHE A 454 -8.67 -17.53 20.11
CA PHE A 454 -8.04 -17.51 21.42
C PHE A 454 -7.75 -16.08 21.85
N GLU A 455 -7.56 -15.93 23.15
CA GLU A 455 -7.34 -14.62 23.76
C GLU A 455 -6.12 -14.59 24.66
N ILE A 456 -5.46 -13.43 24.66
CA ILE A 456 -4.32 -13.11 25.51
C ILE A 456 -4.62 -11.81 26.25
N PHE A 457 -4.48 -11.81 27.58
CA PHE A 457 -4.51 -10.60 28.39
C PHE A 457 -3.09 -10.20 28.74
N LEU A 458 -2.70 -8.99 28.34
CA LEU A 458 -1.43 -8.39 28.64
C LEU A 458 -1.59 -7.32 29.73
N LYS A 459 -0.64 -7.24 30.65
CA LYS A 459 -0.58 -6.18 31.67
C LYS A 459 0.80 -5.55 31.66
N SER A 460 0.86 -4.23 31.82
CA SER A 460 2.15 -3.54 31.93
C SER A 460 2.76 -3.72 33.31
N ASP A 461 4.09 -3.88 33.34
CA ASP A 461 4.89 -3.87 34.57
C ASP A 461 5.07 -2.44 35.13
N SER A 462 4.70 -1.40 34.36
CA SER A 462 4.72 0.00 34.77
C SER A 462 3.35 0.66 34.66
N ASN A 463 3.12 1.76 35.38
CA ASN A 463 1.88 2.53 35.26
C ASN A 463 1.84 3.23 33.89
N VAL A 464 1.25 2.56 32.90
CA VAL A 464 1.00 3.08 31.56
C VAL A 464 -0.46 3.50 31.46
N SER A 465 -0.73 4.73 31.03
CA SER A 465 -2.09 5.23 30.84
C SER A 465 -2.78 4.52 29.66
N GLN A 466 -4.11 4.41 29.71
CA GLN A 466 -4.87 3.88 28.57
C GLN A 466 -4.65 4.68 27.29
N ALA A 467 -4.45 6.00 27.38
CA ALA A 467 -4.19 6.86 26.23
C ALA A 467 -2.93 6.41 25.46
N VAL A 468 -1.84 6.08 26.17
CA VAL A 468 -0.60 5.58 25.56
C VAL A 468 -0.82 4.20 24.93
N LEU A 469 -1.57 3.31 25.59
CA LEU A 469 -1.88 1.98 25.04
C LEU A 469 -2.76 2.08 23.77
N GLN A 470 -3.67 3.05 23.72
CA GLN A 470 -4.52 3.31 22.56
C GLN A 470 -3.73 3.92 21.41
N GLU A 471 -2.88 4.92 21.68
CA GLU A 471 -2.00 5.52 20.68
C GLU A 471 -1.02 4.49 20.08
N ARG A 472 -0.54 3.54 20.89
CA ARG A 472 0.39 2.48 20.46
C ARG A 472 -0.28 1.18 20.04
N ARG A 473 -1.60 1.19 19.83
CA ARG A 473 -2.39 -0.01 19.50
C ARG A 473 -1.86 -0.79 18.31
N SER A 474 -1.46 -0.09 17.26
CA SER A 474 -0.96 -0.69 16.02
C SER A 474 0.37 -1.44 16.24
N VAL A 475 1.31 -0.83 16.95
CA VAL A 475 2.61 -1.43 17.33
C VAL A 475 2.41 -2.64 18.24
N ILE A 476 1.59 -2.51 19.29
CA ILE A 476 1.31 -3.60 20.25
C ILE A 476 0.70 -4.81 19.52
N ARG A 477 -0.29 -4.57 18.66
CA ARG A 477 -0.95 -5.61 17.86
C ARG A 477 0.06 -6.34 16.97
N LYS A 478 0.93 -5.60 16.28
CA LYS A 478 1.96 -6.18 15.42
C LYS A 478 2.94 -7.04 16.21
N VAL A 479 3.60 -6.49 17.23
CA VAL A 479 4.61 -7.23 18.00
C VAL A 479 4.02 -8.51 18.62
N ALA A 480 2.78 -8.45 19.11
CA ALA A 480 2.07 -9.63 19.59
C ALA A 480 1.85 -10.67 18.48
N MET A 481 1.46 -10.23 17.28
CA MET A 481 1.33 -11.10 16.10
C MET A 481 2.63 -11.76 15.69
N GLU A 482 3.69 -10.97 15.58
CA GLU A 482 5.04 -11.44 15.23
C GLU A 482 5.53 -12.50 16.20
N GLN A 483 5.31 -12.27 17.48
CA GLN A 483 5.64 -13.24 18.51
C GLN A 483 4.81 -14.52 18.39
N ILE A 484 3.51 -14.43 18.09
CA ILE A 484 2.63 -15.60 17.96
C ILE A 484 3.04 -16.46 16.76
N TYR A 485 3.15 -15.90 15.55
CA TYR A 485 3.44 -16.72 14.37
C TYR A 485 4.88 -17.26 14.39
N THR A 486 5.84 -16.50 14.93
CA THR A 486 7.24 -16.94 15.06
C THR A 486 7.37 -18.07 16.08
N LEU A 487 6.73 -17.93 17.24
CA LEU A 487 6.73 -18.98 18.28
C LEU A 487 6.06 -20.26 17.79
N ALA A 488 4.94 -20.12 17.10
CA ALA A 488 4.16 -21.25 16.64
C ALA A 488 4.75 -21.92 15.39
N ASP A 489 5.64 -21.22 14.68
CA ASP A 489 6.19 -21.58 13.37
C ASP A 489 5.09 -21.79 12.33
N ILE A 490 4.28 -20.74 12.13
CA ILE A 490 3.14 -20.71 11.22
C ILE A 490 3.18 -19.49 10.30
N SER A 491 2.49 -19.59 9.17
CA SER A 491 2.28 -18.44 8.29
C SER A 491 1.52 -17.30 8.99
N PRO A 492 1.92 -16.03 8.80
CA PRO A 492 1.20 -14.87 9.34
C PRO A 492 -0.25 -14.79 8.83
N LEU A 493 -0.54 -15.30 7.63
CA LEU A 493 -1.91 -15.30 7.07
C LEU A 493 -2.89 -16.17 7.86
N ARG A 494 -2.39 -17.14 8.64
CA ARG A 494 -3.25 -17.94 9.54
C ARG A 494 -3.82 -17.10 10.68
N LEU A 495 -3.22 -15.96 10.99
CA LEU A 495 -3.70 -15.02 12.01
C LEU A 495 -4.54 -13.92 11.35
N SER A 496 -5.56 -14.33 10.59
CA SER A 496 -6.27 -13.46 9.64
C SER A 496 -6.93 -12.25 10.30
N ARG A 497 -7.37 -12.37 11.57
CA ARG A 497 -7.98 -11.26 12.32
C ARG A 497 -7.48 -11.19 13.75
N VAL A 498 -7.15 -9.97 14.17
CA VAL A 498 -6.60 -9.69 15.50
C VAL A 498 -7.25 -8.45 16.05
N TYR A 499 -7.97 -8.62 17.15
CA TYR A 499 -8.62 -7.53 17.86
C TYR A 499 -7.82 -7.17 19.08
N MET A 500 -7.72 -5.88 19.35
CA MET A 500 -7.09 -5.37 20.55
C MET A 500 -8.06 -4.41 21.22
N SER A 501 -8.33 -4.61 22.51
CA SER A 501 -9.10 -3.68 23.33
C SER A 501 -8.35 -3.39 24.64
N THR A 502 -8.47 -2.17 25.15
CA THR A 502 -7.97 -1.82 26.48
C THR A 502 -9.08 -1.98 27.51
N LYS A 503 -8.80 -2.59 28.66
CA LYS A 503 -9.74 -2.74 29.77
C LYS A 503 -9.51 -1.67 30.84
N GLU A 504 -10.53 -1.41 31.65
CA GLU A 504 -10.55 -0.40 32.73
C GLU A 504 -9.36 -0.54 33.71
N ASN A 505 -8.78 -1.73 33.86
CA ASN A 505 -7.64 -2.01 34.73
C ASN A 505 -6.25 -1.84 34.07
N ASN A 506 -6.12 -1.05 33.01
CA ASN A 506 -4.91 -0.86 32.20
C ASN A 506 -4.31 -2.17 31.62
N SER A 507 -5.15 -3.20 31.45
CA SER A 507 -4.77 -4.41 30.70
C SER A 507 -5.21 -4.31 29.24
N VAL A 508 -4.45 -4.97 28.36
CA VAL A 508 -4.76 -5.08 26.94
C VAL A 508 -5.27 -6.49 26.67
N GLN A 509 -6.46 -6.62 26.13
CA GLN A 509 -7.01 -7.88 25.63
C GLN A 509 -6.72 -7.98 24.13
N ILE A 510 -6.10 -9.08 23.71
CA ILE A 510 -5.89 -9.43 22.31
C ILE A 510 -6.72 -10.68 22.00
N VAL A 511 -7.64 -10.57 21.04
CA VAL A 511 -8.43 -11.69 20.51
C VAL A 511 -7.88 -12.03 19.13
N VAL A 512 -7.59 -13.29 18.87
CA VAL A 512 -6.98 -13.75 17.61
C VAL A 512 -7.87 -14.80 16.96
N LEU A 513 -8.16 -14.62 15.68
CA LEU A 513 -8.69 -15.67 14.80
C LEU A 513 -7.52 -16.44 14.20
N LEU A 514 -7.41 -17.71 14.57
CA LEU A 514 -6.48 -18.67 14.01
C LEU A 514 -7.19 -19.56 13.00
N LEU A 515 -6.77 -19.49 11.75
CA LEU A 515 -7.21 -20.37 10.68
C LEU A 515 -6.40 -21.68 10.70
N ALA A 516 -7.04 -22.76 10.28
CA ALA A 516 -6.37 -24.02 9.98
C ALA A 516 -5.27 -23.81 8.93
N HIS A 517 -4.33 -24.75 8.90
CA HIS A 517 -3.38 -24.82 7.81
C HIS A 517 -4.06 -25.09 6.45
N PRO A 518 -3.52 -24.56 5.34
CA PRO A 518 -3.93 -25.01 4.00
C PRO A 518 -3.55 -26.49 3.81
N PRO A 519 -4.21 -27.26 2.93
CA PRO A 519 -3.77 -28.61 2.57
C PRO A 519 -2.31 -28.62 2.14
N ALA A 520 -1.52 -29.58 2.61
CA ALA A 520 -0.10 -29.69 2.29
C ALA A 520 0.14 -29.92 0.79
N LEU A 521 -0.78 -30.61 0.09
CA LEU A 521 -0.74 -30.76 -1.36
C LEU A 521 -0.83 -29.44 -2.11
N ALA A 522 -1.43 -28.39 -1.53
CA ALA A 522 -1.48 -27.08 -2.17
C ALA A 522 -0.09 -26.44 -2.34
N SER A 523 0.95 -26.97 -1.68
CA SER A 523 2.34 -26.55 -1.85
C SER A 523 3.09 -27.31 -2.96
N PHE A 524 2.42 -28.22 -3.66
CA PHE A 524 3.02 -29.10 -4.68
C PHE A 524 2.36 -28.92 -6.05
N ILE A 525 3.15 -29.16 -7.09
CA ILE A 525 2.75 -29.25 -8.48
C ILE A 525 2.60 -30.73 -8.80
N GLU A 526 1.40 -31.15 -9.19
CA GLU A 526 1.18 -32.48 -9.77
C GLU A 526 1.73 -32.49 -11.20
N ALA A 527 2.61 -33.43 -11.51
CA ALA A 527 3.18 -33.55 -12.84
C ALA A 527 2.26 -34.37 -13.76
N ASP A 528 2.15 -33.98 -15.03
CA ASP A 528 1.29 -34.66 -16.01
C ASP A 528 1.71 -36.11 -16.33
N MET A 529 2.95 -36.48 -15.95
CA MET A 529 3.50 -37.81 -16.18
C MET A 529 3.90 -38.47 -14.87
N ASP A 530 3.35 -39.67 -14.67
CA ASP A 530 3.77 -40.60 -13.64
C ASP A 530 5.23 -41.06 -13.88
N GLU A 531 5.86 -41.56 -12.82
CA GLU A 531 7.28 -41.84 -12.83
C GLU A 531 7.62 -43.07 -11.98
N TYR A 532 8.73 -43.74 -12.29
CA TYR A 532 9.17 -44.93 -11.57
C TYR A 532 10.06 -44.59 -10.37
N PRO A 533 9.80 -45.18 -9.19
CA PRO A 533 10.73 -45.12 -8.07
C PRO A 533 12.11 -45.66 -8.41
N ARG A 534 13.17 -44.99 -7.94
CA ARG A 534 14.57 -45.32 -8.21
C ARG A 534 15.40 -45.48 -6.93
N ARG A 535 16.55 -46.15 -7.04
CA ARG A 535 17.34 -46.67 -5.90
C ARG A 535 17.74 -45.60 -4.88
N ASN A 536 18.04 -44.39 -5.33
CA ASN A 536 18.50 -43.31 -4.45
C ASN A 536 17.35 -42.51 -3.82
N MET A 537 16.09 -42.88 -4.10
CA MET A 537 14.93 -42.24 -3.47
C MET A 537 14.66 -42.84 -2.09
N LYS A 538 14.32 -41.99 -1.13
CA LYS A 538 13.99 -42.39 0.24
C LYS A 538 12.55 -42.93 0.29
N LYS A 539 12.42 -44.25 0.48
CA LYS A 539 11.11 -44.92 0.64
C LYS A 539 10.50 -44.62 2.01
N VAL A 540 9.22 -44.26 2.02
CA VAL A 540 8.41 -43.96 3.21
C VAL A 540 7.11 -44.78 3.14
N PRO A 541 7.04 -45.94 3.83
CA PRO A 541 5.87 -46.80 3.81
C PRO A 541 4.75 -46.30 4.75
N TYR A 542 3.55 -46.87 4.61
CA TYR A 542 2.38 -46.69 5.49
C TYR A 542 1.83 -45.25 5.52
N MET A 543 1.72 -44.63 4.35
CA MET A 543 1.16 -43.28 4.20
C MET A 543 -0.29 -43.34 3.74
N PRO A 544 -1.28 -43.00 4.57
CA PRO A 544 -2.70 -43.19 4.23
C PRO A 544 -3.14 -42.44 2.98
N SER A 545 -2.53 -41.28 2.71
CA SER A 545 -2.91 -40.41 1.61
C SER A 545 -1.71 -39.66 1.02
N GLN A 546 -1.91 -39.11 -0.17
CA GLN A 546 -0.97 -38.15 -0.80
C GLN A 546 -0.70 -36.95 0.12
N GLU A 547 -1.74 -36.47 0.82
CA GLU A 547 -1.66 -35.37 1.78
C GLU A 547 -0.70 -35.67 2.94
N ASP A 548 -0.69 -36.90 3.45
CA ASP A 548 0.24 -37.30 4.51
C ASP A 548 1.69 -37.38 4.01
N CYS A 549 1.89 -37.76 2.75
CA CYS A 549 3.21 -37.69 2.13
C CYS A 549 3.70 -36.26 1.94
N ALA A 550 2.84 -35.37 1.44
CA ALA A 550 3.14 -33.96 1.30
C ALA A 550 3.54 -33.35 2.66
N ARG A 551 2.75 -33.59 3.72
CA ARG A 551 3.04 -33.13 5.08
C ARG A 551 4.40 -33.58 5.60
N LYS A 552 4.81 -34.81 5.29
CA LYS A 552 6.13 -35.33 5.72
C LYS A 552 7.27 -34.89 4.82
N CYS A 553 7.00 -34.61 3.55
CA CYS A 553 7.98 -34.10 2.59
C CYS A 553 8.34 -32.63 2.86
N ILE A 554 7.37 -31.77 3.23
CA ILE A 554 7.61 -30.33 3.45
C ILE A 554 8.80 -30.06 4.41
N PRO A 555 8.83 -30.58 5.64
CA PRO A 555 9.94 -30.31 6.57
C PRO A 555 11.22 -31.11 6.27
N ASP A 556 11.20 -32.04 5.31
CA ASP A 556 12.37 -32.84 4.93
C ASP A 556 13.18 -32.07 3.86
N THR A 557 14.38 -31.61 4.23
CA THR A 557 15.29 -30.86 3.35
C THR A 557 15.78 -31.68 2.17
N ASP A 558 15.77 -33.01 2.28
CA ASP A 558 16.15 -33.93 1.21
C ASP A 558 14.94 -34.34 0.35
N CYS A 559 13.76 -33.77 0.59
CA CYS A 559 12.56 -33.99 -0.22
C CYS A 559 12.25 -32.78 -1.08
N MET A 560 12.58 -32.84 -2.36
CA MET A 560 12.23 -31.83 -3.39
C MET A 560 10.98 -32.22 -4.18
N LEU A 561 10.70 -33.51 -4.22
CA LEU A 561 9.49 -34.11 -4.79
C LEU A 561 9.21 -35.43 -4.10
N PHE A 562 7.97 -35.89 -4.23
CA PHE A 562 7.61 -37.25 -3.85
C PHE A 562 6.82 -37.96 -4.95
N LEU A 563 6.96 -39.27 -4.96
CA LEU A 563 6.11 -40.18 -5.72
C LEU A 563 5.14 -40.87 -4.75
N TYR A 564 3.86 -41.02 -5.12
CA TYR A 564 2.85 -41.68 -4.29
C TYR A 564 2.09 -42.76 -5.07
N ARG A 565 1.89 -43.92 -4.44
CA ARG A 565 0.96 -44.98 -4.86
C ARG A 565 0.70 -45.95 -3.71
N ASP A 566 -0.54 -46.44 -3.59
CA ASP A 566 -0.93 -47.55 -2.69
C ASP A 566 -0.33 -47.45 -1.27
N HIS A 567 -0.44 -46.26 -0.66
CA HIS A 567 0.08 -45.95 0.66
C HIS A 567 1.60 -45.97 0.85
N VAL A 568 2.36 -45.85 -0.24
CA VAL A 568 3.83 -45.80 -0.25
C VAL A 568 4.30 -44.52 -0.91
N CYS A 569 5.29 -43.87 -0.28
CA CYS A 569 5.96 -42.70 -0.84
C CYS A 569 7.44 -42.91 -1.11
N TYR A 570 7.95 -42.22 -2.13
CA TYR A 570 9.38 -42.13 -2.40
C TYR A 570 9.78 -40.67 -2.53
N PHE A 571 10.71 -40.22 -1.70
CA PHE A 571 11.20 -38.84 -1.70
C PHE A 571 12.50 -38.74 -2.50
N ALA A 572 12.66 -37.67 -3.28
CA ALA A 572 13.89 -37.40 -4.01
C ALA A 572 14.46 -36.02 -3.66
N SER A 573 15.78 -35.90 -3.55
CA SER A 573 16.48 -34.65 -3.24
C SER A 573 16.73 -33.74 -4.44
N SER A 574 16.30 -34.16 -5.64
CA SER A 574 16.44 -33.38 -6.87
C SER A 574 15.26 -33.63 -7.80
N VAL A 575 14.91 -32.64 -8.62
CA VAL A 575 13.88 -32.78 -9.66
C VAL A 575 14.37 -33.50 -10.92
N ASN A 576 15.69 -33.75 -11.03
CA ASN A 576 16.28 -34.42 -12.19
C ASN A 576 16.27 -35.95 -12.03
N PRO A 577 15.49 -36.69 -12.84
CA PRO A 577 15.38 -38.15 -12.74
C PRO A 577 16.72 -38.89 -12.85
N LYS A 578 17.70 -38.32 -13.56
CA LYS A 578 19.04 -38.93 -13.73
C LYS A 578 19.77 -39.10 -12.40
N SER A 579 19.48 -38.25 -11.42
CA SER A 579 20.12 -38.28 -10.09
C SER A 579 19.57 -39.38 -9.17
N TRP A 580 18.41 -39.96 -9.48
CA TRP A 580 17.71 -40.88 -8.58
C TRP A 580 18.20 -42.33 -8.71
N GLY A 581 19.05 -42.62 -9.70
CA GLY A 581 19.64 -43.94 -9.92
C GLY A 581 18.77 -44.90 -10.76
N GLU A 582 19.00 -46.20 -10.58
CA GLU A 582 18.30 -47.26 -11.31
C GLU A 582 16.86 -47.44 -10.83
N VAL A 583 15.96 -47.83 -11.74
CA VAL A 583 14.56 -48.12 -11.44
C VAL A 583 14.45 -49.33 -10.49
N VAL A 584 13.66 -49.19 -9.43
CA VAL A 584 13.46 -50.23 -8.40
C VAL A 584 12.20 -51.04 -8.65
N THR A 585 11.18 -50.44 -9.28
CA THR A 585 9.92 -51.10 -9.65
C THR A 585 9.44 -50.59 -11.00
N GLN A 586 8.79 -51.47 -11.77
CA GLN A 586 8.15 -51.14 -13.06
C GLN A 586 6.71 -50.62 -12.89
N GLU A 587 6.35 -50.21 -11.67
CA GLU A 587 5.08 -49.57 -11.37
C GLU A 587 5.21 -48.05 -11.43
N LEU A 588 4.27 -47.42 -12.13
CA LEU A 588 4.14 -45.96 -12.21
C LEU A 588 3.52 -45.40 -10.92
N TYR A 589 4.09 -44.30 -10.43
CA TYR A 589 3.64 -43.56 -9.25
C TYR A 589 3.35 -42.11 -9.65
N GLN A 590 2.31 -41.53 -9.05
CA GLN A 590 1.97 -40.13 -9.25
C GLN A 590 3.07 -39.23 -8.69
N LYS A 591 3.43 -38.19 -9.43
CA LYS A 591 4.59 -37.35 -9.15
C LYS A 591 4.18 -35.95 -8.70
N PHE A 592 4.67 -35.55 -7.54
CA PHE A 592 4.40 -34.26 -6.92
C PHE A 592 5.69 -33.51 -6.63
N ILE A 593 5.85 -32.32 -7.21
CA ILE A 593 7.07 -31.51 -7.10
C ILE A 593 6.80 -30.33 -6.17
N LYS A 594 7.67 -30.06 -5.19
CA LYS A 594 7.53 -28.86 -4.34
C LYS A 594 7.48 -27.60 -5.23
N ALA A 595 6.51 -26.72 -4.96
CA ALA A 595 6.39 -25.48 -5.71
C ALA A 595 7.64 -24.59 -5.52
N ASP A 596 8.17 -24.52 -4.30
CA ASP A 596 9.42 -23.83 -3.96
C ASP A 596 10.29 -24.72 -3.07
N VAL A 597 11.60 -24.59 -3.22
CA VAL A 597 12.62 -25.32 -2.46
C VAL A 597 12.78 -24.75 -1.04
N ASN A 598 12.41 -23.48 -0.85
CA ASN A 598 12.55 -22.71 0.38
C ASN A 598 11.22 -22.61 1.14
N ILE A 599 10.30 -23.57 0.98
CA ILE A 599 9.09 -23.62 1.81
C ILE A 599 9.52 -23.94 3.24
N THR A 600 9.36 -22.98 4.14
CA THR A 600 9.84 -23.07 5.53
C THR A 600 8.73 -23.37 6.53
N THR A 601 7.47 -23.09 6.18
CA THR A 601 6.35 -23.19 7.14
C THR A 601 6.01 -24.65 7.46
N VAL A 602 6.12 -25.03 8.72
CA VAL A 602 5.74 -26.36 9.20
C VAL A 602 4.22 -26.49 9.33
N TYR A 603 3.71 -27.68 8.99
CA TYR A 603 2.29 -28.01 9.12
C TYR A 603 1.89 -28.19 10.58
N GLN A 604 1.39 -27.13 11.23
CA GLN A 604 0.96 -27.14 12.63
C GLN A 604 -0.57 -27.11 12.76
N SER A 605 -1.15 -28.03 13.53
CA SER A 605 -2.60 -27.99 13.84
C SER A 605 -2.94 -26.79 14.73
N ASN A 606 -4.19 -26.30 14.69
CA ASN A 606 -4.62 -25.21 15.58
C ASN A 606 -4.43 -25.56 17.07
N LYS A 607 -4.63 -26.83 17.42
CA LYS A 607 -4.42 -27.35 18.78
C LYS A 607 -2.97 -27.23 19.24
N ASP A 608 -2.02 -27.53 18.35
CA ASP A 608 -0.59 -27.45 18.67
C ASP A 608 -0.12 -26.00 18.79
N VAL A 609 -0.60 -25.12 17.90
CA VAL A 609 -0.36 -23.68 17.97
C VAL A 609 -0.84 -23.12 19.31
N ILE A 610 -2.10 -23.40 19.68
CA ILE A 610 -2.69 -22.96 20.95
C ILE A 610 -1.89 -23.48 22.14
N LYS A 611 -1.45 -24.75 22.11
CA LYS A 611 -0.64 -25.34 23.17
C LYS A 611 0.71 -24.62 23.33
N LYS A 612 1.41 -24.30 22.23
CA LYS A 612 2.68 -23.56 22.26
C LYS A 612 2.50 -22.15 22.84
N VAL A 613 1.54 -21.39 22.32
CA VAL A 613 1.27 -20.02 22.80
C VAL A 613 0.87 -20.02 24.26
N LYS A 614 -0.02 -20.94 24.67
CA LYS A 614 -0.44 -21.09 26.06
C LYS A 614 0.75 -21.37 27.00
N SER A 615 1.66 -22.25 26.60
CA SER A 615 2.86 -22.59 27.38
C SER A 615 3.76 -21.37 27.63
N GLU A 616 3.95 -20.50 26.63
CA GLU A 616 4.74 -19.27 26.80
C GLU A 616 4.04 -18.22 27.65
N VAL A 617 2.70 -18.15 27.60
CA VAL A 617 1.94 -17.28 28.50
C VAL A 617 2.01 -17.79 29.95
N GLU A 618 1.83 -19.10 30.17
CA GLU A 618 1.86 -19.70 31.52
C GLU A 618 3.25 -19.68 32.16
N SER A 619 4.32 -19.78 31.36
CA SER A 619 5.71 -19.60 31.83
C SER A 619 6.10 -18.13 32.03
N GLY A 620 5.24 -17.18 31.64
CA GLY A 620 5.47 -15.74 31.78
C GLY A 620 6.47 -15.17 30.76
N ASN A 621 6.83 -15.93 29.72
CA ASN A 621 7.80 -15.54 28.71
C ASN A 621 7.20 -14.72 27.56
N PHE A 622 5.87 -14.77 27.39
CA PHE A 622 5.18 -13.94 26.39
C PHE A 622 5.15 -12.47 26.85
N ILE A 623 6.10 -11.67 26.35
CA ILE A 623 6.27 -10.25 26.67
C ILE A 623 6.32 -9.42 25.38
N VAL A 624 5.37 -8.48 25.24
CA VAL A 624 5.33 -7.49 24.16
C VAL A 624 6.08 -6.23 24.57
N LYS A 625 7.11 -5.83 23.82
CA LYS A 625 7.93 -4.64 24.12
C LYS A 625 7.80 -3.59 23.02
N PHE A 626 7.71 -2.32 23.40
CA PHE A 626 7.67 -1.20 22.45
C PHE A 626 8.31 0.08 23.03
N PRO A 627 8.88 0.96 22.18
CA PRO A 627 9.60 2.15 22.64
C PRO A 627 8.68 3.21 23.27
N LYS A 628 9.22 4.00 24.21
CA LYS A 628 8.52 5.13 24.85
C LYS A 628 8.66 6.37 23.96
N GLN A 629 7.58 7.17 23.85
CA GLN A 629 7.51 8.32 22.92
C GLN A 629 8.40 9.50 23.32
N SER A 630 8.82 9.59 24.59
CA SER A 630 9.61 10.70 25.10
C SER A 630 11.05 10.26 25.38
N SER A 631 11.96 10.72 24.51
CA SER A 631 13.44 10.59 24.56
C SER A 631 14.01 9.17 24.34
N ALA A 632 15.09 9.10 23.57
CA ALA A 632 15.88 7.88 23.31
C ALA A 632 16.47 7.23 24.58
N ASP A 633 16.40 7.92 25.74
CA ASP A 633 16.94 7.48 27.02
C ASP A 633 15.91 6.80 27.95
N ALA A 634 14.62 6.76 27.59
CA ALA A 634 13.61 6.06 28.38
C ALA A 634 13.44 4.61 27.89
N GLY A 635 13.75 3.63 28.74
CA GLY A 635 13.65 2.20 28.42
C GLY A 635 12.27 1.75 27.89
N PRO A 636 12.20 0.62 27.16
CA PRO A 636 10.99 0.17 26.48
C PRO A 636 9.87 -0.20 27.45
N ILE A 637 8.62 0.13 27.07
CA ILE A 637 7.43 -0.34 27.79
C ILE A 637 7.28 -1.84 27.49
N SER A 638 7.09 -2.62 28.56
CA SER A 638 6.85 -4.06 28.47
C SER A 638 5.43 -4.39 28.94
N LEU A 639 4.72 -5.20 28.17
CA LEU A 639 3.43 -5.80 28.51
C LEU A 639 3.59 -7.31 28.60
N ARG A 640 3.40 -7.87 29.79
CA ARG A 640 3.49 -9.31 30.03
C ARG A 640 2.13 -9.96 29.90
N ALA A 641 2.05 -11.10 29.23
CA ALA A 641 0.84 -11.91 29.24
C ALA A 641 0.60 -12.48 30.64
N ILE A 642 -0.58 -12.23 31.18
CA ILE A 642 -1.01 -12.69 32.50
C ILE A 642 -2.11 -13.76 32.43
N ARG A 643 -2.75 -13.91 31.28
CA ARG A 643 -3.83 -14.88 31.08
C ARG A 643 -3.98 -15.24 29.61
N PHE A 644 -4.26 -16.52 29.37
CA PHE A 644 -4.60 -17.08 28.07
C PHE A 644 -5.97 -17.78 28.14
N VAL A 645 -6.77 -17.67 27.09
CA VAL A 645 -8.05 -18.38 26.96
C VAL A 645 -8.10 -19.09 25.60
N ALA A 646 -8.13 -20.42 25.62
CA ALA A 646 -8.38 -21.23 24.42
C ALA A 646 -9.89 -21.23 24.14
N ASP A 647 -10.29 -21.15 22.87
CA ASP A 647 -11.70 -21.08 22.44
C ASP A 647 -12.42 -19.81 22.91
N ALA A 648 -11.70 -18.71 22.80
CA ALA A 648 -12.22 -17.39 23.08
C ALA A 648 -12.92 -16.84 21.83
N SER A 649 -13.86 -17.62 21.28
CA SER A 649 -14.80 -17.06 20.31
C SER A 649 -15.29 -15.73 20.88
N PRO A 650 -15.50 -14.68 20.08
CA PRO A 650 -16.16 -13.47 20.57
C PRO A 650 -17.56 -13.75 21.18
N PHE A 651 -18.03 -15.00 21.10
CA PHE A 651 -19.21 -15.54 21.78
C PHE A 651 -18.90 -16.52 22.94
N GLY A 652 -17.63 -16.85 23.18
CA GLY A 652 -17.09 -17.78 24.18
C GLY A 652 -16.40 -17.10 25.38
N GLU A 653 -15.95 -15.84 25.27
CA GLU A 653 -15.60 -15.07 26.45
C GLU A 653 -16.84 -14.50 27.14
N ARG A 654 -17.31 -15.24 28.15
CA ARG A 654 -17.90 -14.68 29.37
C ARG A 654 -18.76 -13.44 29.13
N ILE A 655 -19.97 -13.65 28.63
CA ILE A 655 -21.08 -12.95 29.29
C ILE A 655 -20.98 -13.41 30.75
N ARG A 656 -20.51 -12.53 31.64
CA ARG A 656 -20.59 -12.78 33.09
C ARG A 656 -22.04 -13.01 33.54
N ASP A 657 -22.99 -12.77 32.64
CA ASP A 657 -24.41 -12.98 32.82
C ASP A 657 -24.91 -14.01 31.80
N LYS A 658 -25.08 -15.27 32.22
CA LYS A 658 -25.62 -16.32 31.32
C LYS A 658 -26.91 -15.79 30.68
N PRO A 659 -27.13 -15.93 29.36
CA PRO A 659 -28.33 -15.44 28.69
C PRO A 659 -29.64 -16.07 29.22
N TYR A 660 -29.47 -17.14 30.01
CA TYR A 660 -30.49 -17.85 30.74
C TYR A 660 -29.89 -18.50 32.00
N GLU A 661 -30.71 -18.63 33.04
CA GLU A 661 -30.36 -19.25 34.31
C GLU A 661 -31.01 -20.62 34.44
N LEU A 662 -30.29 -21.60 34.98
CA LEU A 662 -30.85 -22.92 35.31
C LEU A 662 -31.64 -22.80 36.60
N ILE A 663 -32.95 -23.03 36.54
CA ILE A 663 -33.86 -22.90 37.70
C ILE A 663 -34.12 -24.25 38.37
N MET A 664 -34.36 -25.30 37.58
CA MET A 664 -34.64 -26.64 38.09
C MET A 664 -33.94 -27.71 37.28
N LYS A 665 -33.38 -28.71 37.98
CA LYS A 665 -32.90 -29.97 37.43
C LYS A 665 -33.99 -31.02 37.56
N ASP A 666 -33.96 -32.04 36.71
CA ASP A 666 -34.87 -33.19 36.73
C ASP A 666 -36.34 -32.81 36.55
N LYS A 667 -36.57 -31.70 35.83
CA LYS A 667 -37.88 -31.13 35.56
C LYS A 667 -37.98 -30.69 34.10
N THR A 668 -39.19 -30.71 33.57
CA THR A 668 -39.55 -30.18 32.25
C THR A 668 -40.81 -29.32 32.35
N LEU A 669 -41.04 -28.39 31.43
CA LEU A 669 -42.24 -27.56 31.42
C LEU A 669 -43.49 -28.42 31.14
N SER A 670 -44.54 -28.22 31.94
CA SER A 670 -45.78 -28.99 31.86
C SER A 670 -46.58 -28.64 30.60
N LEU A 671 -47.03 -29.66 29.86
CA LEU A 671 -47.97 -29.52 28.74
C LEU A 671 -49.44 -29.62 29.20
N LYS A 672 -49.70 -29.86 30.49
CA LYS A 672 -51.05 -30.06 31.01
C LYS A 672 -51.85 -28.74 30.97
N PRO A 673 -53.14 -28.77 30.61
CA PRO A 673 -53.95 -27.57 30.36
C PRO A 673 -54.40 -26.80 31.62
N VAL A 674 -53.78 -27.00 32.78
CA VAL A 674 -54.26 -26.49 34.08
C VAL A 674 -53.61 -25.15 34.48
N THR A 675 -52.70 -24.60 33.67
CA THR A 675 -52.02 -23.31 33.93
C THR A 675 -52.45 -22.22 32.96
N ALA A 676 -52.46 -20.96 33.41
CA ALA A 676 -52.94 -19.80 32.66
C ALA A 676 -52.18 -19.51 31.35
N MET A 677 -51.04 -20.15 31.09
CA MET A 677 -50.44 -20.26 29.76
C MET A 677 -49.82 -21.67 29.53
N LYS A 678 -49.94 -22.20 28.30
CA LYS A 678 -49.45 -23.53 27.89
C LYS A 678 -47.96 -23.46 27.50
N ALA A 679 -47.14 -24.37 28.03
CA ALA A 679 -45.85 -24.61 27.42
C ALA A 679 -46.05 -25.20 26.00
N LYS A 680 -45.33 -24.70 25.02
CA LYS A 680 -45.42 -25.15 23.63
C LYS A 680 -44.16 -25.95 23.25
N PRO A 681 -44.28 -27.20 22.77
CA PRO A 681 -43.15 -27.91 22.20
C PRO A 681 -42.78 -27.30 20.84
N LEU A 682 -41.49 -27.13 20.58
CA LEU A 682 -40.99 -26.74 19.26
C LEU A 682 -41.06 -27.94 18.31
N GLY A 683 -41.66 -27.74 17.12
CA GLY A 683 -41.89 -28.79 16.13
C GLY A 683 -40.59 -29.47 15.68
N THR A 684 -40.65 -30.78 15.47
CA THR A 684 -39.53 -31.71 15.18
C THR A 684 -38.82 -31.49 13.84
N THR A 685 -39.14 -30.44 13.07
CA THR A 685 -38.57 -30.18 11.74
C THR A 685 -37.19 -29.51 11.76
N LYS A 686 -36.74 -28.98 12.91
CA LYS A 686 -35.35 -28.56 13.14
C LYS A 686 -34.81 -29.26 14.39
N GLN A 687 -33.76 -30.06 14.23
CA GLN A 687 -33.14 -30.82 15.32
C GLN A 687 -32.48 -29.85 16.32
N ILE A 688 -33.04 -29.71 17.53
CA ILE A 688 -32.50 -28.85 18.59
C ILE A 688 -31.45 -29.64 19.37
N ALA A 689 -30.22 -29.63 18.87
CA ALA A 689 -29.08 -30.39 19.39
C ALA A 689 -28.48 -29.79 20.68
N SER A 690 -28.91 -28.61 21.12
CA SER A 690 -28.36 -27.97 22.32
C SER A 690 -29.34 -27.06 23.07
N VAL A 691 -29.05 -26.82 24.35
CA VAL A 691 -29.75 -25.84 25.19
C VAL A 691 -29.67 -24.43 24.61
N GLN A 692 -28.55 -24.08 23.95
CA GLN A 692 -28.36 -22.80 23.28
C GLN A 692 -29.29 -22.64 22.07
N GLN A 693 -29.51 -23.70 21.29
CA GLN A 693 -30.48 -23.66 20.18
C GLN A 693 -31.92 -23.56 20.69
N CYS A 694 -32.23 -24.21 21.82
CA CYS A 694 -33.53 -24.08 22.49
C CYS A 694 -33.77 -22.65 22.99
N TYR A 695 -32.74 -22.01 23.57
CA TYR A 695 -32.78 -20.59 23.93
C TYR A 695 -32.96 -19.67 22.71
N ARG A 696 -32.25 -19.94 21.60
CA ARG A 696 -32.42 -19.19 20.35
C ARG A 696 -33.85 -19.29 19.82
N ALA A 697 -34.51 -20.44 19.99
CA ALA A 697 -35.90 -20.61 19.64
C ALA A 697 -36.85 -19.83 20.58
N CYS A 698 -36.54 -19.79 21.88
CA CYS A 698 -37.25 -18.98 22.88
C CYS A 698 -37.25 -17.49 22.52
N ILE A 699 -36.16 -16.95 21.99
CA ILE A 699 -36.10 -15.54 21.56
C ILE A 699 -36.63 -15.29 20.14
N LYS A 700 -36.86 -16.34 19.33
CA LYS A 700 -37.17 -16.23 17.89
C LYS A 700 -38.64 -16.44 17.53
N GLU A 701 -39.43 -17.20 18.31
CA GLU A 701 -40.84 -17.44 17.97
C GLU A 701 -41.73 -16.23 18.32
N SER A 702 -42.15 -15.48 17.29
CA SER A 702 -43.09 -14.34 17.34
C SER A 702 -44.52 -14.69 17.81
N GLY A 703 -44.74 -15.89 18.36
CA GLY A 703 -46.06 -16.36 18.84
C GLY A 703 -46.18 -16.55 20.35
N ILE A 704 -45.06 -16.54 21.10
CA ILE A 704 -45.05 -16.66 22.56
C ILE A 704 -43.98 -15.71 23.11
N SER A 705 -44.35 -14.79 24.00
CA SER A 705 -43.40 -13.95 24.75
C SER A 705 -42.63 -14.81 25.75
N CYS A 706 -41.68 -15.60 25.26
CA CYS A 706 -41.00 -16.63 26.04
C CYS A 706 -40.19 -16.01 27.19
N ALA A 707 -40.48 -16.45 28.41
CA ALA A 707 -39.81 -16.05 29.64
C ALA A 707 -39.02 -17.22 30.28
N SER A 708 -39.46 -18.46 30.03
CA SER A 708 -38.76 -19.68 30.46
C SER A 708 -38.82 -20.78 29.39
N PHE A 709 -37.88 -21.71 29.44
CA PHE A 709 -37.83 -22.84 28.52
C PHE A 709 -37.27 -24.09 29.20
N SER A 710 -37.58 -25.28 28.70
CA SER A 710 -36.97 -26.52 29.17
C SER A 710 -36.32 -27.28 28.02
N TYR A 711 -35.15 -27.85 28.28
CA TYR A 711 -34.39 -28.64 27.32
C TYR A 711 -34.03 -30.01 27.87
N CYS A 712 -34.26 -31.05 27.07
CA CYS A 712 -33.98 -32.43 27.38
C CYS A 712 -32.86 -32.95 26.48
N SER A 713 -31.66 -33.13 27.04
CA SER A 713 -30.46 -33.46 26.24
C SER A 713 -30.52 -34.84 25.59
N ALA A 714 -31.23 -35.79 26.20
CA ALA A 714 -31.36 -37.15 25.67
C ALA A 714 -32.36 -37.26 24.51
N THR A 715 -33.39 -36.42 24.49
CA THR A 715 -34.48 -36.48 23.50
C THR A 715 -34.45 -35.32 22.50
N THR A 716 -33.54 -34.36 22.68
CA THR A 716 -33.46 -33.10 21.92
C THR A 716 -34.74 -32.26 22.00
N GLU A 717 -35.61 -32.54 22.98
CA GLU A 717 -36.90 -31.86 23.15
C GLU A 717 -36.70 -30.48 23.78
N CYS A 718 -37.37 -29.47 23.19
CA CYS A 718 -37.37 -28.09 23.66
C CYS A 718 -38.83 -27.60 23.83
N ARG A 719 -39.16 -27.09 25.01
CA ARG A 719 -40.47 -26.49 25.31
C ARG A 719 -40.29 -25.04 25.72
N LEU A 720 -41.17 -24.17 25.25
CA LEU A 720 -41.16 -22.73 25.54
C LEU A 720 -42.37 -22.35 26.39
N SER A 721 -42.20 -21.40 27.30
CA SER A 721 -43.27 -20.84 28.12
C SER A 721 -43.11 -19.33 28.27
N SER A 722 -44.23 -18.62 28.28
CA SER A 722 -44.30 -17.19 28.60
C SER A 722 -44.33 -16.89 30.10
N GLU A 723 -44.55 -17.90 30.93
CA GLU A 723 -44.50 -17.76 32.38
C GLU A 723 -43.07 -17.83 32.89
N ILE A 724 -42.80 -17.07 33.95
CA ILE A 724 -41.54 -17.18 34.69
C ILE A 724 -41.67 -18.32 35.69
N VAL A 725 -40.75 -19.25 35.59
CA VAL A 725 -40.68 -20.40 36.48
C VAL A 725 -39.60 -20.12 37.52
N GLU A 726 -39.98 -20.12 38.80
CA GLU A 726 -39.08 -19.89 39.93
C GLU A 726 -38.83 -21.18 40.73
N SER A 727 -37.76 -21.21 41.54
CA SER A 727 -37.38 -22.37 42.35
C SER A 727 -38.22 -22.57 43.63
N SER A 728 -39.01 -21.56 44.04
CA SER A 728 -39.88 -21.61 45.23
C SER A 728 -41.22 -20.89 44.97
N GLY A 729 -42.37 -21.52 45.26
CA GLY A 729 -43.69 -20.90 45.17
C GLY A 729 -44.73 -21.69 44.35
N GLU A 730 -45.82 -21.01 43.97
CA GLU A 730 -46.98 -21.54 43.19
C GLU A 730 -46.61 -22.13 41.81
N SER A 731 -45.38 -21.91 41.31
CA SER A 731 -44.89 -22.40 40.02
C SER A 731 -44.72 -23.92 39.89
N ARG A 732 -45.00 -24.71 40.95
CA ARG A 732 -44.98 -26.19 40.91
C ARG A 732 -45.98 -26.79 39.93
N SER A 733 -47.08 -26.09 39.61
CA SER A 733 -48.09 -26.53 38.65
C SER A 733 -47.62 -26.43 37.19
N SER A 734 -46.59 -25.62 36.91
CA SER A 734 -46.06 -25.31 35.57
C SER A 734 -44.94 -26.26 35.12
N VAL A 735 -44.52 -27.20 35.97
CA VAL A 735 -43.42 -28.15 35.69
C VAL A 735 -43.80 -29.59 36.05
N THR A 736 -43.24 -30.55 35.33
CA THR A 736 -43.38 -32.00 35.58
C THR A 736 -42.01 -32.65 35.79
N ASP A 737 -41.95 -33.72 36.57
CA ASP A 737 -40.73 -34.52 36.76
C ASP A 737 -40.26 -35.17 35.45
N ASP A 738 -39.01 -34.90 35.08
CA ASP A 738 -38.28 -35.64 34.04
C ASP A 738 -36.77 -35.50 34.31
N THR A 739 -36.14 -36.60 34.75
CA THR A 739 -34.72 -36.69 35.12
C THR A 739 -33.75 -36.42 33.97
N ARG A 740 -34.24 -36.31 32.74
CA ARG A 740 -33.43 -36.06 31.54
C ARG A 740 -33.46 -34.60 31.12
N CYS A 741 -34.23 -33.77 31.83
CA CYS A 741 -34.55 -32.42 31.42
C CYS A 741 -34.13 -31.38 32.47
N LYS A 742 -33.95 -30.16 31.99
CA LYS A 742 -33.59 -29.00 32.80
C LYS A 742 -34.48 -27.82 32.40
N VAL A 743 -34.93 -27.04 33.38
CA VAL A 743 -35.74 -25.83 33.18
C VAL A 743 -34.87 -24.60 33.38
N TYR A 744 -34.96 -23.67 32.44
CA TYR A 744 -34.18 -22.45 32.38
C TYR A 744 -35.11 -21.22 32.30
N MET A 745 -34.65 -20.09 32.83
CA MET A 745 -35.31 -18.78 32.75
C MET A 745 -34.42 -17.81 31.99
N ARG A 746 -34.98 -16.84 31.26
CA ARG A 746 -34.19 -15.76 30.64
C ARG A 746 -33.56 -14.85 31.69
N SER A 747 -32.33 -14.40 31.45
CA SER A 747 -31.67 -13.43 32.34
C SER A 747 -32.01 -12.00 31.95
N TYR A 748 -32.90 -11.36 32.73
CA TYR A 748 -33.23 -9.93 32.58
C TYR A 748 -32.11 -9.01 33.10
N LEU A 749 -31.20 -9.53 33.94
CA LEU A 749 -30.01 -8.79 34.39
C LEU A 749 -29.08 -8.40 33.24
N ASN A 750 -29.14 -9.12 32.12
CA ASN A 750 -28.29 -8.84 30.96
C ASN A 750 -28.56 -7.47 30.32
N PHE A 751 -29.72 -6.86 30.60
CA PHE A 751 -30.05 -5.51 30.16
C PHE A 751 -29.47 -4.41 31.06
N PHE A 752 -28.78 -4.78 32.13
CA PHE A 752 -28.28 -3.85 33.13
C PHE A 752 -26.77 -4.03 33.40
N LYS A 753 -26.09 -2.95 33.78
CA LYS A 753 -24.71 -2.90 34.25
C LYS A 753 -24.73 -2.71 35.77
N LYS A 754 -24.12 -3.64 36.51
CA LYS A 754 -24.04 -3.59 37.98
C LYS A 754 -22.97 -2.60 38.45
N PHE A 755 -23.32 -1.76 39.42
CA PHE A 755 -22.46 -0.86 40.18
C PHE A 755 -22.51 -1.29 41.67
N PRO A 756 -21.56 -2.14 42.10
CA PRO A 756 -21.61 -2.73 43.43
C PRO A 756 -21.39 -1.68 44.53
N GLY A 757 -22.25 -1.67 45.55
CA GLY A 757 -22.16 -0.76 46.69
C GLY A 757 -22.50 0.69 46.39
N SER A 758 -23.02 1.01 45.21
CA SER A 758 -23.54 2.33 44.86
C SER A 758 -25.05 2.36 45.06
N VAL A 759 -25.56 3.43 45.67
CA VAL A 759 -27.00 3.77 45.79
C VAL A 759 -27.22 5.26 45.57
N VAL A 760 -28.44 5.64 45.21
CA VAL A 760 -28.86 7.00 44.89
C VAL A 760 -29.58 7.59 46.10
N GLN A 761 -29.12 8.76 46.56
CA GLN A 761 -29.59 9.41 47.79
C GLN A 761 -30.96 10.08 47.62
N VAL A 762 -31.32 10.45 46.39
CA VAL A 762 -32.65 10.91 46.01
C VAL A 762 -33.49 9.66 45.81
N GLY A 763 -34.30 9.29 46.82
CA GLY A 763 -35.01 8.02 46.88
C GLY A 763 -35.68 7.64 45.55
N GLY A 764 -35.57 6.35 45.16
CA GLY A 764 -36.04 5.93 43.85
C GLY A 764 -37.55 6.05 43.64
N ASP A 765 -37.93 6.08 42.38
CA ASP A 765 -39.27 6.46 41.92
C ASP A 765 -40.34 5.42 42.32
N VAL A 766 -39.98 4.14 42.41
CA VAL A 766 -40.86 3.05 42.86
C VAL A 766 -40.10 2.06 43.75
N SER A 767 -40.58 1.80 44.97
CA SER A 767 -40.01 0.80 45.88
C SER A 767 -40.91 -0.44 45.98
N ILE A 768 -40.36 -1.60 45.66
CA ILE A 768 -41.03 -2.90 45.62
C ILE A 768 -40.46 -3.81 46.72
N PRO A 769 -41.20 -4.08 47.80
CA PRO A 769 -40.76 -4.99 48.85
C PRO A 769 -40.96 -6.47 48.48
N GLY A 770 -40.17 -7.36 49.09
CA GLY A 770 -40.32 -8.81 48.96
C GLY A 770 -39.63 -9.45 47.74
N VAL A 771 -38.85 -8.67 46.99
CA VAL A 771 -38.08 -9.15 45.83
C VAL A 771 -36.84 -9.88 46.33
N LYS A 772 -36.69 -11.16 45.98
CA LYS A 772 -35.65 -12.04 46.56
C LYS A 772 -34.34 -12.09 45.78
N THR A 773 -34.36 -11.67 44.50
CA THR A 773 -33.18 -11.73 43.64
C THR A 773 -33.06 -10.47 42.78
N PRO A 774 -31.83 -10.07 42.41
CA PRO A 774 -31.64 -8.95 41.50
C PRO A 774 -32.20 -9.25 40.09
N ALA A 775 -32.31 -10.52 39.70
CA ALA A 775 -32.95 -10.93 38.45
C ALA A 775 -34.46 -10.67 38.44
N SER A 776 -35.14 -10.94 39.57
CA SER A 776 -36.54 -10.58 39.75
C SER A 776 -36.72 -9.05 39.72
N CYS A 777 -35.81 -8.29 40.33
CA CYS A 777 -35.85 -6.82 40.30
C CYS A 777 -35.64 -6.26 38.87
N ALA A 778 -34.69 -6.83 38.11
CA ALA A 778 -34.47 -6.48 36.70
C ALA A 778 -35.70 -6.74 35.81
N LYS A 779 -36.44 -7.81 36.10
CA LYS A 779 -37.71 -8.12 35.42
C LYS A 779 -38.79 -7.09 35.76
N GLU A 780 -38.98 -6.78 37.03
CA GLU A 780 -39.92 -5.73 37.45
C GLU A 780 -39.58 -4.40 36.78
N CYS A 781 -38.30 -4.02 36.76
CA CYS A 781 -37.82 -2.86 36.02
C CYS A 781 -38.20 -2.92 34.53
N LYS A 782 -37.96 -4.05 33.83
CA LYS A 782 -38.22 -4.16 32.39
C LYS A 782 -39.70 -4.19 32.01
N HIS A 783 -40.56 -4.66 32.92
CA HIS A 783 -41.99 -4.88 32.66
C HIS A 783 -42.92 -3.94 33.44
N ASN A 784 -42.36 -2.99 34.18
CA ASN A 784 -43.14 -1.95 34.84
C ASN A 784 -43.86 -1.09 33.77
N LYS A 785 -45.18 -0.96 33.90
CA LYS A 785 -46.00 -0.17 32.97
C LYS A 785 -46.19 1.28 33.42
N ASP A 786 -45.92 1.54 34.69
CA ASP A 786 -46.19 2.82 35.34
C ASP A 786 -44.93 3.71 35.40
N LEU A 787 -43.75 3.11 35.24
CA LEU A 787 -42.44 3.75 35.29
C LEU A 787 -41.57 3.28 34.12
N ARG A 788 -40.95 4.23 33.40
CA ARG A 788 -39.90 3.90 32.42
C ARG A 788 -38.57 3.65 33.13
N CYS A 789 -38.41 2.45 33.68
CA CYS A 789 -37.26 2.10 34.48
C CYS A 789 -35.94 2.11 33.68
N ARG A 790 -34.98 2.97 34.07
CA ARG A 790 -33.63 3.14 33.50
C ARG A 790 -32.51 2.63 34.42
N GLY A 791 -32.86 2.20 35.61
CA GLY A 791 -31.98 1.50 36.52
C GLY A 791 -32.74 1.03 37.75
N PHE A 792 -32.14 0.14 38.53
CA PHE A 792 -32.74 -0.30 39.78
C PHE A 792 -31.66 -0.54 40.85
N GLU A 793 -32.05 -0.46 42.11
CA GLU A 793 -31.26 -0.90 43.24
C GLU A 793 -31.84 -2.16 43.83
N PHE A 794 -30.97 -3.11 44.15
CA PHE A 794 -31.36 -4.31 44.85
C PHE A 794 -30.61 -4.40 46.17
N CYS A 795 -31.37 -4.45 47.27
CA CYS A 795 -30.84 -4.57 48.62
C CYS A 795 -31.03 -5.98 49.16
N GLU A 796 -29.94 -6.75 49.24
CA GLU A 796 -29.96 -8.18 49.60
C GLU A 796 -30.48 -8.41 51.02
N ASN A 797 -30.18 -7.52 51.97
CA ASN A 797 -30.55 -7.69 53.38
C ASN A 797 -32.03 -7.40 53.66
N SER A 798 -32.67 -6.55 52.86
CA SER A 798 -34.06 -6.13 53.05
C SER A 798 -35.03 -6.73 52.03
N ASN A 799 -34.53 -7.42 51.00
CA ASN A 799 -35.33 -7.90 49.86
C ASN A 799 -36.17 -6.77 49.22
N VAL A 800 -35.59 -5.57 49.14
CA VAL A 800 -36.24 -4.40 48.53
C VAL A 800 -35.60 -4.13 47.17
N CYS A 801 -36.45 -3.92 46.18
CA CYS A 801 -36.11 -3.53 44.82
C CYS A 801 -36.59 -2.10 44.60
N ILE A 802 -35.69 -1.18 44.30
CA ILE A 802 -36.01 0.23 44.07
C ILE A 802 -35.78 0.51 42.59
N LEU A 803 -36.79 0.98 41.88
CA LEU A 803 -36.71 1.30 40.45
C LEU A 803 -36.47 2.80 40.26
N HIS A 804 -35.69 3.15 39.25
CA HIS A 804 -35.34 4.52 38.90
C HIS A 804 -35.72 4.82 37.44
N GLU A 805 -36.33 5.99 37.19
CA GLU A 805 -36.57 6.53 35.85
C GLU A 805 -35.32 7.19 35.25
N ALA A 806 -34.44 7.70 36.10
CA ALA A 806 -33.16 8.29 35.69
C ALA A 806 -32.12 7.21 35.42
N HIS A 807 -31.35 7.35 34.34
CA HIS A 807 -30.20 6.49 34.08
C HIS A 807 -29.03 6.90 34.99
N PHE A 808 -28.19 5.94 35.40
CA PHE A 808 -27.07 6.18 36.33
C PHE A 808 -26.11 7.31 35.91
N LEU A 809 -25.97 7.57 34.61
CA LEU A 809 -25.14 8.67 34.09
C LEU A 809 -25.78 10.06 34.21
N ASP A 810 -27.10 10.12 34.40
CA ASP A 810 -27.85 11.37 34.53
C ASP A 810 -28.00 11.79 36.00
N ILE A 811 -27.61 10.90 36.92
CA ILE A 811 -27.62 11.14 38.35
C ILE A 811 -26.43 12.03 38.68
N ASN A 812 -26.70 13.12 39.40
CA ASN A 812 -25.64 14.01 39.85
C ASN A 812 -24.65 13.21 40.72
N PRO A 813 -23.34 13.26 40.45
CA PRO A 813 -22.35 12.52 41.23
C PRO A 813 -22.41 12.77 42.75
N TYR A 814 -22.91 13.93 43.19
CA TYR A 814 -23.12 14.25 44.60
C TYR A 814 -24.27 13.48 45.25
N ASP A 815 -25.21 12.97 44.45
CA ASP A 815 -26.37 12.20 44.90
C ASP A 815 -26.10 10.68 44.90
N ILE A 816 -24.87 10.25 44.57
CA ILE A 816 -24.47 8.83 44.56
C ILE A 816 -23.67 8.53 45.83
N VAL A 817 -24.20 7.65 46.67
CA VAL A 817 -23.51 7.11 47.85
C VAL A 817 -22.81 5.82 47.46
N ASN A 818 -21.48 5.81 47.59
CA ASN A 818 -20.65 4.62 47.36
C ASN A 818 -20.32 3.93 48.70
N ASN A 819 -20.02 2.63 48.66
CA ASN A 819 -19.72 1.75 49.81
C ASN A 819 -20.94 1.44 50.70
N SER A 820 -22.11 1.28 50.11
CA SER A 820 -23.25 0.66 50.80
C SER A 820 -23.06 -0.87 50.86
N ASP A 821 -22.83 -1.41 52.05
CA ASP A 821 -22.63 -2.85 52.26
C ASP A 821 -23.92 -3.69 52.04
N SER A 822 -25.08 -3.05 51.84
CA SER A 822 -26.38 -3.71 51.79
C SER A 822 -27.09 -3.69 50.44
N CYS A 823 -26.63 -2.87 49.48
CA CYS A 823 -27.35 -2.63 48.23
C CYS A 823 -26.41 -2.47 47.02
N SER A 824 -26.91 -2.76 45.82
CA SER A 824 -26.19 -2.50 44.56
C SER A 824 -27.11 -1.87 43.54
N HIS A 825 -26.61 -0.86 42.82
CA HIS A 825 -27.31 -0.24 41.69
C HIS A 825 -27.03 -0.99 40.38
N TYR A 826 -28.02 -1.01 39.49
CA TYR A 826 -28.01 -1.69 38.21
C TYR A 826 -28.57 -0.72 37.16
N ALA A 827 -27.71 -0.14 36.32
CA ALA A 827 -28.13 0.83 35.31
C ALA A 827 -28.46 0.13 33.99
N ALA A 828 -29.48 0.58 33.25
CA ALA A 828 -29.81 0.00 31.95
C ALA A 828 -28.66 0.18 30.94
N LYS A 829 -28.46 -0.80 30.05
CA LYS A 829 -27.53 -0.74 28.92
C LYS A 829 -28.14 0.04 27.74
N PHE A 830 -27.34 0.55 26.81
CA PHE A 830 -27.84 1.33 25.66
C PHE A 830 -28.76 0.50 24.76
N ILE A 831 -28.53 -0.82 24.62
CA ILE A 831 -29.42 -1.69 23.86
C ILE A 831 -30.84 -1.80 24.46
N ALA A 832 -31.02 -1.45 25.74
CA ALA A 832 -32.33 -1.49 26.38
C ALA A 832 -33.32 -0.47 25.79
N ASP A 833 -32.81 0.51 25.06
CA ASP A 833 -33.52 1.66 24.50
C ASP A 833 -34.02 1.43 23.07
N TYR A 834 -33.78 0.24 22.55
CA TYR A 834 -34.15 -0.15 21.20
C TYR A 834 -35.14 -1.32 21.25
N TRP A 835 -36.10 -1.30 20.33
CA TRP A 835 -36.94 -2.45 20.02
C TRP A 835 -36.30 -3.25 18.89
N GLU A 836 -36.11 -4.55 19.12
CA GLU A 836 -35.75 -5.48 18.04
C GLU A 836 -36.99 -5.77 17.18
N VAL A 837 -36.93 -5.45 15.89
CA VAL A 837 -38.02 -5.74 14.94
C VAL A 837 -37.99 -7.18 14.47
N GLY A 838 -36.79 -7.78 14.49
CA GLY A 838 -36.53 -9.13 14.04
C GLY A 838 -35.49 -9.18 12.92
N MET A 839 -35.46 -10.31 12.21
CA MET A 839 -34.45 -10.57 11.19
C MET A 839 -34.74 -9.78 9.91
N GLY A 840 -33.89 -8.82 9.60
CA GLY A 840 -34.06 -7.92 8.46
C GLY A 840 -33.07 -6.78 8.49
N THR A 841 -32.94 -6.10 7.36
CA THR A 841 -32.17 -4.87 7.22
C THR A 841 -33.09 -3.79 6.66
N LEU A 842 -33.14 -2.66 7.33
CA LEU A 842 -33.79 -1.47 6.79
C LEU A 842 -32.86 -0.86 5.74
N GLU A 843 -33.37 -0.70 4.51
CA GLU A 843 -32.61 -0.07 3.42
C GLU A 843 -32.69 1.45 3.58
N ASP A 844 -31.59 2.05 4.04
CA ASP A 844 -31.44 3.50 4.17
C ASP A 844 -30.23 3.97 3.32
N PRO A 845 -30.45 4.77 2.26
CA PRO A 845 -29.38 5.32 1.41
C PRO A 845 -28.37 6.19 2.16
N ASN A 846 -28.77 6.77 3.30
CA ASN A 846 -27.93 7.62 4.12
C ASN A 846 -27.36 6.87 5.34
N ALA A 847 -27.49 5.54 5.36
CA ALA A 847 -26.99 4.76 6.48
C ALA A 847 -25.47 4.82 6.59
N ARG A 848 -24.98 5.01 7.82
CA ARG A 848 -23.55 4.99 8.12
C ARG A 848 -23.16 3.62 8.65
N VAL A 849 -22.27 2.94 7.92
CA VAL A 849 -21.76 1.63 8.34
C VAL A 849 -20.60 1.82 9.33
N VAL A 850 -20.71 1.14 10.47
CA VAL A 850 -19.69 1.02 11.50
C VAL A 850 -19.27 -0.44 11.56
N GLU A 851 -17.99 -0.71 11.28
CA GLU A 851 -17.44 -2.06 11.38
C GLU A 851 -17.08 -2.38 12.84
N LEU A 852 -17.28 -3.65 13.25
CA LEU A 852 -16.74 -4.22 14.49
C LEU A 852 -17.27 -3.59 15.79
N VAL A 853 -18.57 -3.71 16.01
CA VAL A 853 -19.22 -3.31 17.25
C VAL A 853 -20.03 -4.48 17.78
N SER A 854 -20.08 -4.67 19.10
CA SER A 854 -21.12 -5.51 19.69
C SER A 854 -22.49 -4.85 19.44
N VAL A 855 -23.58 -5.60 19.57
CA VAL A 855 -24.92 -5.00 19.48
C VAL A 855 -25.11 -3.83 20.46
N GLU A 856 -24.46 -3.90 21.63
CA GLU A 856 -24.44 -2.84 22.65
C GLU A 856 -23.63 -1.62 22.18
N ASP A 857 -22.47 -1.83 21.55
CA ASP A 857 -21.69 -0.72 21.00
C ASP A 857 -22.40 -0.06 19.81
N CYS A 858 -23.12 -0.84 19.00
CA CYS A 858 -23.94 -0.35 17.90
C CYS A 858 -25.09 0.53 18.42
N ALA A 859 -25.79 0.07 19.46
CA ALA A 859 -26.82 0.85 20.16
C ALA A 859 -26.23 2.13 20.78
N LYS A 860 -25.08 2.03 21.47
CA LYS A 860 -24.39 3.18 22.05
C LYS A 860 -24.00 4.22 20.99
N GLN A 861 -23.46 3.80 19.86
CA GLN A 861 -23.07 4.71 18.77
C GLN A 861 -24.27 5.41 18.14
N CYS A 862 -25.41 4.71 18.03
CA CYS A 862 -26.66 5.32 17.58
C CYS A 862 -27.19 6.33 18.62
N SER A 863 -27.19 5.96 19.91
CA SER A 863 -27.70 6.82 21.00
C SER A 863 -26.84 8.06 21.26
N LEU A 864 -25.53 7.97 21.03
CA LEU A 864 -24.56 9.05 21.23
C LEU A 864 -24.17 9.76 19.93
N ASP A 865 -24.91 9.53 18.84
CA ASP A 865 -24.65 10.16 17.55
C ASP A 865 -24.66 11.70 17.71
N PRO A 866 -23.51 12.39 17.51
CA PRO A 866 -23.42 13.84 17.71
C PRO A 866 -24.33 14.63 16.77
N SER A 867 -24.71 14.03 15.64
CA SER A 867 -25.62 14.65 14.68
C SER A 867 -27.09 14.54 15.08
N GLY A 868 -27.41 13.63 16.02
CA GLY A 868 -28.79 13.33 16.41
C GLY A 868 -29.64 12.71 15.31
N LEU A 869 -29.03 12.23 14.21
CA LEU A 869 -29.75 11.72 13.04
C LEU A 869 -30.05 10.23 13.13
N CYS A 870 -29.30 9.45 13.91
CA CYS A 870 -29.56 8.02 14.06
C CYS A 870 -30.91 7.73 14.76
N LYS A 871 -31.85 7.11 14.03
CA LYS A 871 -33.16 6.69 14.56
C LYS A 871 -33.27 5.17 14.75
N SER A 872 -32.47 4.39 14.02
CA SER A 872 -32.48 2.94 14.06
C SER A 872 -31.13 2.38 13.61
N PHE A 873 -30.89 1.08 13.77
CA PHE A 873 -29.69 0.44 13.23
C PHE A 873 -29.95 -1.00 12.77
N ASN A 874 -29.19 -1.45 11.78
CA ASN A 874 -29.08 -2.86 11.42
C ASN A 874 -27.83 -3.44 12.05
N TYR A 875 -27.97 -4.53 12.79
CA TYR A 875 -26.86 -5.29 13.33
C TYR A 875 -26.81 -6.68 12.71
N CYS A 876 -25.80 -6.90 11.88
CA CYS A 876 -25.51 -8.19 11.25
C CYS A 876 -24.42 -8.87 12.07
N PRO A 877 -24.71 -9.82 12.97
CA PRO A 877 -23.68 -10.51 13.77
C PRO A 877 -22.67 -11.32 12.94
N GLY A 878 -23.00 -11.66 11.69
CA GLY A 878 -22.19 -12.50 10.81
C GLY A 878 -22.18 -13.98 11.22
N LYS A 879 -21.71 -14.86 10.33
CA LYS A 879 -21.73 -16.32 10.57
C LYS A 879 -20.71 -16.78 11.62
N ASP A 880 -19.67 -15.99 11.90
CA ASP A 880 -18.59 -16.36 12.83
C ASP A 880 -18.07 -15.22 13.74
N GLY A 881 -18.75 -14.08 13.82
CA GLY A 881 -18.45 -12.99 14.77
C GLY A 881 -17.76 -11.74 14.20
N PRO A 882 -16.55 -11.82 13.64
CA PRO A 882 -15.81 -10.63 13.22
C PRO A 882 -16.25 -10.04 11.89
N THR A 883 -17.25 -10.63 11.22
CA THR A 883 -17.97 -10.00 10.10
C THR A 883 -19.15 -9.17 10.58
N ALA A 884 -19.20 -8.84 11.87
CA ALA A 884 -20.28 -8.05 12.43
C ALA A 884 -20.33 -6.65 11.80
N LYS A 885 -21.43 -6.36 11.12
CA LYS A 885 -21.70 -5.05 10.50
C LYS A 885 -22.80 -4.35 11.27
N CYS A 886 -22.54 -3.12 11.69
CA CYS A 886 -23.55 -2.23 12.23
C CYS A 886 -23.82 -1.14 11.19
N SER A 887 -25.08 -0.92 10.83
CA SER A 887 -25.51 0.14 9.92
C SER A 887 -26.40 1.07 10.72
N LEU A 888 -25.94 2.29 10.98
CA LEU A 888 -26.71 3.32 11.68
C LEU A 888 -27.60 4.02 10.66
N ASN A 889 -28.91 3.93 10.83
CA ASN A 889 -29.89 4.45 9.89
C ASN A 889 -30.50 5.75 10.42
N THR A 890 -30.68 6.70 9.50
CA THR A 890 -31.34 8.00 9.69
C THR A 890 -32.87 7.90 9.71
N ILE A 891 -33.41 6.77 9.27
CA ILE A 891 -34.84 6.45 9.26
C ILE A 891 -35.15 5.27 10.19
N SER A 892 -36.40 5.18 10.63
CA SER A 892 -36.95 4.05 11.42
C SER A 892 -37.92 3.22 10.58
N VAL A 893 -38.19 1.97 10.99
CA VAL A 893 -39.26 1.14 10.41
C VAL A 893 -40.66 1.78 10.51
N LEU A 894 -40.80 2.78 11.40
CA LEU A 894 -42.04 3.53 11.60
C LEU A 894 -42.20 4.73 10.64
N ASP A 895 -41.16 5.10 9.88
CA ASP A 895 -41.21 6.22 8.95
C ASP A 895 -41.90 5.81 7.62
N ASP A 896 -42.69 6.71 7.02
CA ASP A 896 -43.40 6.45 5.75
C ASP A 896 -42.43 6.12 4.60
N GLY A 897 -42.62 4.97 3.95
CA GLY A 897 -41.79 4.49 2.85
C GLY A 897 -40.58 3.65 3.27
N ALA A 898 -40.38 3.40 4.57
CA ALA A 898 -39.36 2.51 5.09
C ALA A 898 -39.55 1.06 4.61
N GLN A 899 -38.56 0.51 3.89
CA GLN A 899 -38.58 -0.88 3.43
C GLN A 899 -37.65 -1.75 4.27
N LEU A 900 -38.24 -2.62 5.09
CA LEU A 900 -37.51 -3.66 5.82
C LEU A 900 -37.34 -4.89 4.93
N ARG A 901 -36.11 -5.15 4.50
CA ARG A 901 -35.77 -6.36 3.74
C ARG A 901 -35.48 -7.50 4.69
N ASN A 902 -36.21 -8.60 4.58
CA ASN A 902 -35.93 -9.82 5.35
C ASN A 902 -34.55 -10.38 4.99
N THR A 903 -33.75 -10.72 6.01
CA THR A 903 -32.44 -11.36 5.85
C THR A 903 -32.30 -12.51 6.84
N GLU A 904 -31.44 -13.49 6.57
CA GLU A 904 -31.22 -14.62 7.49
C GLU A 904 -30.19 -14.33 8.59
N ASP A 905 -29.36 -13.28 8.41
CA ASP A 905 -28.12 -13.06 9.16
C ASP A 905 -28.02 -11.68 9.83
N CYS A 906 -29.06 -10.83 9.75
CA CYS A 906 -29.07 -9.49 10.35
C CYS A 906 -30.34 -9.21 11.13
N TYR A 907 -30.22 -8.37 12.15
CA TYR A 907 -31.29 -7.92 13.02
C TYR A 907 -31.47 -6.42 12.90
N HIS A 908 -32.71 -5.97 12.81
CA HIS A 908 -33.03 -4.55 12.81
C HIS A 908 -33.52 -4.09 14.18
N TYR A 909 -33.02 -2.96 14.63
CA TYR A 909 -33.34 -2.32 15.90
C TYR A 909 -33.76 -0.88 15.67
N TYR A 910 -34.89 -0.44 16.21
CA TYR A 910 -35.31 0.97 16.18
C TYR A 910 -35.46 1.52 17.59
N GLN A 911 -35.23 2.80 17.73
CA GLN A 911 -35.27 3.47 19.03
C GLN A 911 -36.70 3.50 19.60
N GLN A 912 -36.84 3.29 20.90
CA GLN A 912 -38.13 3.42 21.60
C GLN A 912 -38.56 4.90 21.63
N ASP A 913 -39.88 5.15 21.67
CA ASP A 913 -40.39 6.53 21.78
C ASP A 913 -39.91 7.20 23.07
N GLY A 914 -39.42 8.45 22.96
CA GLY A 914 -39.00 9.28 24.09
C GLY A 914 -37.53 9.14 24.54
N VAL A 915 -36.63 8.54 23.76
CA VAL A 915 -35.21 8.32 24.13
C VAL A 915 -34.31 9.57 23.95
N HIS A 916 -34.86 10.76 23.70
CA HIS A 916 -34.09 11.99 23.41
C HIS A 916 -33.38 12.68 24.61
N ASP A 917 -33.25 12.02 25.76
CA ASP A 917 -32.75 12.67 26.99
C ASP A 917 -31.20 12.75 27.09
N PHE A 918 -30.43 11.93 26.35
CA PHE A 918 -28.97 11.87 26.52
C PHE A 918 -28.20 13.07 25.97
N VAL A 919 -28.74 13.81 24.99
CA VAL A 919 -28.03 14.90 24.29
C VAL A 919 -28.47 16.30 24.78
N THR A 920 -29.61 16.42 25.46
CA THR A 920 -30.20 17.74 25.76
C THR A 920 -29.81 18.35 27.11
N ARG A 921 -29.05 17.67 27.98
CA ARG A 921 -28.62 18.23 29.29
C ARG A 921 -27.13 18.61 29.42
N GLY A 922 -26.29 18.30 28.44
CA GLY A 922 -24.86 18.65 28.45
C GLY A 922 -24.47 19.99 27.80
N GLY A 923 -25.40 20.65 27.10
CA GLY A 923 -25.18 21.98 26.54
C GLY A 923 -25.30 23.06 27.62
N TYR A 924 -24.26 23.89 27.76
CA TYR A 924 -24.23 25.12 28.56
C TYR A 924 -25.61 25.77 28.74
N ARG A 925 -25.95 26.11 29.99
CA ARG A 925 -27.09 26.98 30.34
C ARG A 925 -27.04 28.27 29.51
N ALA A 926 -27.75 28.30 28.39
CA ALA A 926 -28.23 29.55 27.82
C ALA A 926 -29.37 30.03 28.71
N ALA A 927 -29.24 31.26 29.23
CA ALA A 927 -30.26 31.90 30.05
C ALA A 927 -31.63 31.95 29.34
N PRO A 928 -32.76 31.99 30.07
CA PRO A 928 -34.08 31.97 29.46
C PRO A 928 -34.29 33.26 28.67
N MET A 929 -34.37 33.14 27.35
CA MET A 929 -34.74 34.26 26.49
C MET A 929 -36.26 34.42 26.55
N VAL A 930 -36.68 35.49 27.21
CA VAL A 930 -38.05 36.01 27.23
C VAL A 930 -38.56 36.13 25.79
N GLN A 931 -39.70 35.50 25.49
CA GLN A 931 -40.43 35.74 24.26
C GLN A 931 -40.90 37.19 24.21
N LEU A 932 -40.36 37.97 23.27
CA LEU A 932 -40.93 39.24 22.84
C LEU A 932 -41.42 39.06 21.39
N PRO A 933 -42.67 39.46 21.08
CA PRO A 933 -43.22 39.30 19.74
C PRO A 933 -42.62 40.38 18.82
N VAL A 934 -41.84 39.98 17.83
CA VAL A 934 -41.34 40.90 16.81
C VAL A 934 -42.13 40.72 15.52
N ALA A 935 -42.81 41.79 15.15
CA ALA A 935 -43.69 41.89 13.99
C ALA A 935 -42.98 41.59 12.66
N SER A 936 -43.76 41.07 11.73
CA SER A 936 -43.43 40.59 10.37
C SER A 936 -42.74 41.60 9.42
N GLY A 937 -42.35 42.79 9.89
CA GLY A 937 -41.61 43.79 9.11
C GLY A 937 -40.07 43.68 9.20
N ALA A 938 -39.52 43.01 10.22
CA ALA A 938 -38.07 43.00 10.46
C ALA A 938 -37.27 42.13 9.46
N LEU A 939 -37.87 41.07 8.92
CA LEU A 939 -37.22 40.18 7.94
C LEU A 939 -37.08 40.82 6.55
N GLY A 940 -38.00 41.71 6.16
CA GLY A 940 -37.92 42.42 4.88
C GLY A 940 -36.77 43.43 4.83
N GLY A 941 -36.51 44.13 5.94
CA GLY A 941 -35.42 45.11 6.04
C GLY A 941 -34.03 44.47 6.00
N LEU A 942 -33.89 43.27 6.56
CA LEU A 942 -32.61 42.54 6.60
C LEU A 942 -32.24 42.00 5.21
N LEU A 943 -33.23 41.54 4.44
CA LEU A 943 -33.06 41.13 3.03
C LEU A 943 -32.67 42.31 2.13
N PHE A 944 -33.31 43.47 2.31
CA PHE A 944 -32.96 44.69 1.57
C PHE A 944 -31.56 45.21 1.92
N ALA A 945 -31.15 45.13 3.20
CA ALA A 945 -29.82 45.53 3.63
C ALA A 945 -28.72 44.63 3.06
N MET A 946 -28.93 43.31 3.03
CA MET A 946 -27.94 42.38 2.43
C MET A 946 -27.81 42.56 0.92
N LEU A 947 -28.91 42.87 0.21
CA LEU A 947 -28.86 43.19 -1.23
C LEU A 947 -28.10 44.50 -1.50
N LEU A 948 -28.28 45.51 -0.66
CA LEU A 948 -27.55 46.78 -0.76
C LEU A 948 -26.05 46.61 -0.52
N VAL A 949 -25.67 45.82 0.51
CA VAL A 949 -24.27 45.49 0.79
C VAL A 949 -23.64 44.68 -0.35
N GLY A 950 -24.37 43.70 -0.91
CA GLY A 950 -23.92 42.94 -2.06
C GLY A 950 -23.70 43.79 -3.32
N MET A 951 -24.59 44.76 -3.56
CA MET A 951 -24.45 45.68 -4.70
C MET A 951 -23.26 46.64 -4.52
N ILE A 952 -23.05 47.18 -3.32
CA ILE A 952 -21.91 48.04 -3.01
C ILE A 952 -20.59 47.26 -3.12
N ALA A 953 -20.54 46.03 -2.62
CA ALA A 953 -19.36 45.17 -2.74
C ALA A 953 -19.08 44.78 -4.20
N GLY A 954 -20.12 44.51 -5.00
CA GLY A 954 -20.00 44.22 -6.43
C GLY A 954 -19.46 45.39 -7.23
N VAL A 955 -19.99 46.60 -7.00
CA VAL A 955 -19.49 47.84 -7.65
C VAL A 955 -18.05 48.14 -7.21
N GLY A 956 -17.74 47.97 -5.92
CA GLY A 956 -16.37 48.13 -5.39
C GLY A 956 -15.37 47.13 -6.01
N GLY A 957 -15.77 45.88 -6.19
CA GLY A 957 -14.97 44.85 -6.86
C GLY A 957 -14.72 45.16 -8.34
N LEU A 958 -15.73 45.69 -9.05
CA LEU A 958 -15.61 46.06 -10.46
C LEU A 958 -14.72 47.30 -10.66
N PHE A 959 -14.81 48.29 -9.77
CA PHE A 959 -13.89 49.43 -9.75
C PHE A 959 -12.46 49.02 -9.37
N GLY A 960 -12.30 48.09 -8.41
CA GLY A 960 -10.99 47.56 -8.03
C GLY A 960 -10.33 46.78 -9.18
N PHE A 961 -11.09 45.95 -9.89
CA PHE A 961 -10.60 45.18 -11.03
C PHE A 961 -10.25 46.07 -12.23
N THR A 962 -11.07 47.08 -12.53
CA THR A 962 -10.79 48.03 -13.63
C THR A 962 -9.60 48.93 -13.29
N TYR A 963 -9.45 49.36 -12.04
CA TYR A 963 -8.28 50.11 -11.57
C TYR A 963 -6.99 49.27 -11.59
N TRP A 964 -7.08 47.99 -11.23
CA TRP A 964 -5.96 47.05 -11.32
C TRP A 964 -5.55 46.76 -12.77
N LYS A 965 -6.53 46.61 -13.67
CA LYS A 965 -6.29 46.40 -15.11
C LYS A 965 -5.70 47.64 -15.79
N ALA A 966 -6.11 48.85 -15.40
CA ALA A 966 -5.59 50.10 -15.96
C ALA A 966 -4.13 50.40 -15.57
N ARG A 967 -3.61 49.81 -14.49
CA ARG A 967 -2.20 49.98 -14.06
C ARG A 967 -1.22 48.96 -14.66
N ARG A 968 -1.70 48.00 -15.47
CA ARG A 968 -0.86 47.02 -16.19
C ARG A 968 -0.88 47.23 -17.71
N ALA A 969 -0.64 48.46 -18.15
CA ALA A 969 0.01 48.72 -19.43
C ALA A 969 1.30 49.50 -19.11
N PRO A 970 2.48 48.99 -19.52
CA PRO A 970 2.84 49.09 -20.92
C PRO A 970 3.51 47.85 -21.55
N ASN A 971 3.30 47.78 -22.87
CA ASN A 971 4.12 47.23 -23.94
C ASN A 971 4.20 45.72 -24.21
N ASP A 972 3.91 45.44 -25.49
CA ASP A 972 4.26 44.32 -26.36
C ASP A 972 3.61 42.97 -25.98
N GLY A 973 2.74 42.36 -26.77
CA GLY A 973 2.73 42.24 -28.23
C GLY A 973 2.74 40.75 -28.54
N GLY A 974 1.61 40.19 -28.95
CA GLY A 974 1.50 38.75 -29.22
C GLY A 974 0.06 38.28 -29.34
N ALA A 975 -0.59 38.66 -30.43
CA ALA A 975 -1.87 38.10 -30.85
C ALA A 975 -1.75 36.60 -31.13
N VAL A 976 -2.64 35.81 -30.55
CA VAL A 976 -2.94 34.45 -31.02
C VAL A 976 -3.90 34.60 -32.20
N HIS A 977 -3.43 34.33 -33.42
CA HIS A 977 -4.30 34.17 -34.57
C HIS A 977 -4.74 32.71 -34.67
N PHE A 978 -6.04 32.47 -34.57
CA PHE A 978 -6.68 31.32 -35.19
C PHE A 978 -6.95 31.67 -36.65
N VAL A 979 -6.60 30.78 -37.57
CA VAL A 979 -7.10 30.81 -38.95
C VAL A 979 -7.72 29.45 -39.26
N ALA A 980 -8.97 29.52 -39.72
CA ALA A 980 -9.75 28.41 -40.24
C ALA A 980 -9.33 28.07 -41.68
N HIS A 981 -9.51 26.81 -42.06
CA HIS A 981 -9.52 26.31 -43.44
C HIS A 981 -10.37 27.18 -44.38
N VAL A 982 -9.95 27.35 -45.65
CA VAL A 982 -10.73 27.15 -46.90
C VAL A 982 -9.78 27.24 -48.13
N ASP A 983 -9.90 26.23 -49.00
CA ASP A 983 -9.66 26.08 -50.46
C ASP A 983 -8.50 26.81 -51.18
N GLU A 984 -7.49 26.05 -51.64
CA GLU A 984 -7.29 25.58 -53.04
C GLU A 984 -6.21 24.48 -53.09
#